data_AF-A0A484FV17-F1
#
_entry.id   AF-A0A484FV17-F1
#
_cell.length_a   1.000
_cell.length_b   1.000
_cell.length_c   1.000
_cell.angle_alpha   90.00
_cell.angle_beta   90.00
_cell.angle_gamma   90.00
#
_symmetry.space_group_name_H-M   'P 1'
#
loop_
_entity.id
_entity.type
_entity.pdbx_description
1 polymer ?
#
loop_
_entity_poly.entity_id
_entity_poly.type
_entity_poly.pdbx_seq_one_letter_code
_entity_poly.pdbx_strand_id
1 'polypeptide(L)'
;MLYTNSRYTRKADNYLAFPRNPEKASLFSSINKQVHARKRRILRQGFSDSALKTASLTIKKHVHTLCQCLEFLGGDDHEGYVLSQEHVSQVGQWSKPKNFSEWINRFTFDVSSDLSFSKSFEMMKFAGNRHIINILHQTLWADNVTGSSLTLFRTLRLKWLLFSHHVRSTATFDSFIESAAGERVSKLNDSKKDFLFWLTGAVDPITGETFGMEELVEEAILLITAGSDTSSTAISSTMYYLLHNPAKLSRLQAEVRSVFANVEEIDFGLKLQTCTYLRACINEGLRLSPPAGSVLHRQVEPGGVQIGDEFFPEGTNIGVPVFSIHHAAEYFPDPFSFQPERWIVGEKLSDGTEITPDFLKYSSAAFMAFSAGTRGCIGKPLAYLQISILFATLAFKYDMRLCQTSWINGSQLGDGPDPTNEPSHVRGQWDVYDSTVNQVAGHVESTYDARTGEWSPPSFVESPLLAIHGLAPGLHYGQQVFEGLQARRDPNGEILIFRPEENARRMRKSAAFVYMPEVPEHLFLTSVHLAVRKNAEYVCPHHVKGSLYIRPFQFGSGSQIGLEPPKEFLFCVFVQPHIAFHGHQAIKALVLDEFDRAATRGSGAVKVGGNYAPVMRWMSEARKEGYNVLLHLDSHTRSDIDEFSTSSFIGIRNDEHGITLIVADSPAALGSITADSTARLAASFGLKVDKRTHRSSGARWPRSLK
;
A
#
# COMPACT_ATOMS: atom_id res chain seq x y z
N MET A 1 -10.40 31.86 24.95
CA MET A 1 -10.32 33.17 24.28
C MET A 1 -10.06 33.02 22.78
N LEU A 2 -8.97 32.37 22.36
CA LEU A 2 -8.57 32.18 20.96
C LEU A 2 -9.66 31.64 20.02
N TYR A 3 -10.21 30.46 20.33
CA TYR A 3 -11.18 29.78 19.45
C TYR A 3 -12.64 30.16 19.74
N THR A 4 -12.91 30.62 20.95
CA THR A 4 -14.26 30.91 21.44
C THR A 4 -14.70 32.34 21.22
N ASN A 5 -13.78 33.29 21.02
CA ASN A 5 -14.08 34.70 20.82
C ASN A 5 -13.54 35.20 19.47
N SER A 6 -14.43 35.36 18.49
CA SER A 6 -14.09 35.84 17.14
C SER A 6 -13.91 37.36 17.04
N ARG A 7 -14.00 38.11 18.14
CA ARG A 7 -13.74 39.55 18.15
C ARG A 7 -12.27 39.84 17.86
N TYR A 8 -11.38 39.08 18.49
CA TYR A 8 -9.94 39.36 18.51
C TYR A 8 -9.16 38.61 17.43
N THR A 9 -9.76 37.57 16.84
CA THR A 9 -9.06 36.76 15.84
C THR A 9 -9.98 36.30 14.70
N ARG A 10 -9.38 36.04 13.54
CA ARG A 10 -9.98 35.33 12.39
C ARG A 10 -9.18 34.09 12.04
N LYS A 11 -9.67 33.24 11.12
CA LYS A 11 -8.81 32.21 10.51
C LYS A 11 -7.63 32.90 9.83
N ALA A 12 -6.44 32.34 10.01
CA ALA A 12 -5.23 32.87 9.39
C ALA A 12 -5.24 32.65 7.87
N ASP A 13 -4.37 33.36 7.16
CA ASP A 13 -4.36 33.32 5.70
C ASP A 13 -3.96 31.95 5.16
N ASN A 14 -3.26 31.10 5.95
CA ASN A 14 -2.92 29.73 5.56
C ASN A 14 -4.13 28.89 5.10
N TYR A 15 -5.34 29.22 5.54
CA TYR A 15 -6.57 28.57 5.07
C TYR A 15 -6.84 28.80 3.57
N LEU A 16 -6.17 29.76 2.92
CA LEU A 16 -6.20 30.01 1.47
C LEU A 16 -5.47 28.94 0.65
N ALA A 17 -4.77 28.00 1.28
CA ALA A 17 -4.13 26.86 0.60
C ALA A 17 -5.11 25.74 0.22
N PHE A 18 -6.25 25.64 0.91
CA PHE A 18 -7.24 24.58 0.75
C PHE A 18 -8.33 24.81 -0.32
N PRO A 19 -8.88 26.02 -0.53
CA PRO A 19 -9.96 26.19 -1.51
C PRO A 19 -9.41 26.10 -2.93
N ARG A 20 -10.09 25.33 -3.79
CA ARG A 20 -9.83 25.25 -5.23
C ARG A 20 -10.11 26.59 -5.91
N ASN A 21 -11.24 27.20 -5.54
CA ASN A 21 -11.59 28.57 -5.88
C ASN A 21 -11.63 29.45 -4.61
N PRO A 22 -10.68 30.37 -4.42
CA PRO A 22 -10.65 31.28 -3.26
C PRO A 22 -11.90 32.16 -3.12
N GLU A 23 -12.59 32.47 -4.23
CA GLU A 23 -13.83 33.27 -4.22
C GLU A 23 -15.05 32.47 -3.73
N LYS A 24 -14.98 31.14 -3.79
CA LYS A 24 -16.08 30.21 -3.44
C LYS A 24 -15.66 29.24 -2.35
N ALA A 25 -14.84 29.70 -1.40
CA ALA A 25 -14.31 28.90 -0.30
C ALA A 25 -15.43 28.17 0.47
N SER A 26 -15.23 26.89 0.78
CA SER A 26 -16.12 26.11 1.66
C SER A 26 -16.15 26.68 3.08
N LEU A 27 -17.01 26.16 3.97
CA LEU A 27 -17.04 26.56 5.38
C LEU A 27 -15.65 26.44 6.03
N PHE A 28 -14.88 25.40 5.67
CA PHE A 28 -13.56 25.15 6.23
C PHE A 28 -12.53 26.21 5.83
N SER A 29 -12.52 26.65 4.57
CA SER A 29 -11.55 27.65 4.08
C SER A 29 -12.06 29.09 4.16
N SER A 30 -13.33 29.31 4.49
CA SER A 30 -13.92 30.64 4.67
C SER A 30 -13.29 31.41 5.84
N ILE A 31 -12.42 32.36 5.50
CA ILE A 31 -11.72 33.22 6.47
C ILE A 31 -12.64 34.33 6.98
N ASN A 32 -13.34 35.00 6.07
CA ASN A 32 -14.28 36.08 6.38
C ASN A 32 -15.32 35.61 7.42
N LYS A 33 -15.46 36.39 8.50
CA LYS A 33 -16.27 36.02 9.68
C LYS A 33 -17.75 35.94 9.34
N GLN A 34 -18.25 36.88 8.54
CA GLN A 34 -19.65 36.99 8.15
C GLN A 34 -20.04 35.85 7.20
N VAL A 35 -19.23 35.61 6.15
CA VAL A 35 -19.43 34.51 5.21
C VAL A 35 -19.42 33.17 5.95
N HIS A 36 -18.41 32.93 6.79
CA HIS A 36 -18.34 31.70 7.58
C HIS A 36 -19.56 31.53 8.49
N ALA A 37 -20.01 32.59 9.17
CA ALA A 37 -21.15 32.53 10.07
C ALA A 37 -22.45 32.19 9.33
N ARG A 38 -22.70 32.80 8.17
CA ARG A 38 -23.81 32.47 7.25
C ARG A 38 -23.77 31.01 6.85
N LYS A 39 -22.66 30.57 6.23
CA LYS A 39 -22.47 29.19 5.77
C LYS A 39 -22.69 28.17 6.89
N ARG A 40 -22.18 28.46 8.10
CA ARG A 40 -22.36 27.58 9.28
C ARG A 40 -23.82 27.48 9.70
N ARG A 41 -24.60 28.57 9.67
CA ARG A 41 -26.02 28.56 10.04
C ARG A 41 -26.86 27.74 9.06
N ILE A 42 -26.57 27.85 7.76
CA ILE A 42 -27.23 27.04 6.74
C ILE A 42 -26.85 25.56 6.93
N LEU A 43 -25.55 25.25 6.99
CA LEU A 43 -25.06 23.87 7.12
C LEU A 43 -25.59 23.14 8.36
N ARG A 44 -25.80 23.85 9.47
CA ARG A 44 -26.33 23.26 10.73
C ARG A 44 -27.65 22.51 10.53
N GLN A 45 -28.46 22.88 9.55
CA GLN A 45 -29.74 22.23 9.26
C GLN A 45 -29.55 20.78 8.80
N GLY A 46 -28.47 20.52 8.03
CA GLY A 46 -28.04 19.17 7.64
C GLY A 46 -27.51 18.31 8.79
N PHE A 47 -27.31 18.88 9.98
CA PHE A 47 -26.88 18.17 11.19
C PHE A 47 -27.93 18.22 12.31
N SER A 48 -29.19 18.50 11.97
CA SER A 48 -30.31 18.42 12.91
C SER A 48 -30.58 16.98 13.37
N ASP A 49 -31.31 16.78 14.47
CA ASP A 49 -31.67 15.45 14.96
C ASP A 49 -32.42 14.62 13.90
N SER A 50 -33.23 15.27 13.06
CA SER A 50 -33.93 14.62 11.94
C SER A 50 -32.96 14.14 10.85
N ALA A 51 -31.95 14.97 10.52
CA ALA A 51 -30.91 14.61 9.59
C ALA A 51 -30.02 13.49 10.15
N LEU A 52 -29.64 13.55 11.44
CA LEU A 52 -28.85 12.50 12.11
C LEU A 52 -29.60 11.17 12.18
N LYS A 53 -30.91 11.19 12.45
CA LYS A 53 -31.75 9.99 12.41
C LYS A 53 -31.82 9.37 11.01
N THR A 54 -31.79 10.19 9.96
CA THR A 54 -31.74 9.68 8.59
C THR A 54 -30.36 9.15 8.24
N ALA A 55 -29.31 9.84 8.69
CA ALA A 55 -27.93 9.41 8.51
C ALA A 55 -27.63 8.07 9.21
N SER A 56 -28.28 7.77 10.35
CA SER A 56 -28.08 6.50 11.06
C SER A 56 -28.45 5.28 10.21
N LEU A 57 -29.48 5.39 9.37
CA LEU A 57 -29.88 4.33 8.44
C LEU A 57 -28.78 4.03 7.41
N THR A 58 -28.20 5.08 6.83
CA THR A 58 -27.08 4.98 5.88
C THR A 58 -25.83 4.42 6.56
N ILE A 59 -25.52 4.89 7.77
CA ILE A 59 -24.39 4.37 8.56
C ILE A 59 -24.58 2.88 8.83
N LYS A 60 -25.75 2.44 9.31
CA LYS A 60 -26.04 1.03 9.60
C LYS A 60 -25.91 0.14 8.36
N LYS A 61 -26.42 0.59 7.21
CA LYS A 61 -26.26 -0.09 5.91
C LYS A 61 -24.78 -0.34 5.59
N HIS A 62 -23.93 0.66 5.75
CA HIS A 62 -22.50 0.54 5.49
C HIS A 62 -21.76 -0.26 6.56
N VAL A 63 -22.16 -0.17 7.84
CA VAL A 63 -21.60 -1.01 8.92
C VAL A 63 -21.91 -2.48 8.67
N HIS A 64 -23.12 -2.78 8.22
CA HIS A 64 -23.51 -4.13 7.80
C HIS A 64 -22.65 -4.61 6.61
N THR A 65 -22.44 -3.76 5.61
CA THR A 65 -21.59 -4.06 4.45
C THR A 65 -20.14 -4.33 4.89
N LEU A 66 -19.59 -3.49 5.77
CA LEU A 66 -18.26 -3.69 6.34
C LEU A 66 -18.17 -5.02 7.08
N CYS A 67 -19.16 -5.35 7.90
CA CYS A 67 -19.23 -6.63 8.60
C CYS A 67 -19.18 -7.81 7.62
N GLN A 68 -19.97 -7.77 6.55
CA GLN A 68 -19.94 -8.79 5.51
C GLN A 68 -18.56 -8.86 4.84
N CYS A 69 -17.96 -7.74 4.46
CA CYS A 69 -16.63 -7.73 3.86
C CYS A 69 -15.56 -8.34 4.78
N LEU A 70 -15.60 -8.03 6.08
CA LEU A 70 -14.68 -8.57 7.07
C LEU A 70 -14.87 -10.09 7.29
N GLU A 71 -16.10 -10.58 7.20
CA GLU A 71 -16.43 -12.01 7.38
C GLU A 71 -16.09 -12.85 6.15
N PHE A 72 -16.47 -12.38 4.95
CA PHE A 72 -16.54 -13.23 3.76
C PHE A 72 -15.38 -13.05 2.77
N LEU A 73 -14.70 -11.90 2.77
CA LEU A 73 -13.60 -11.68 1.83
C LEU A 73 -12.31 -12.34 2.33
N GLY A 74 -11.56 -13.00 1.45
CA GLY A 74 -10.39 -13.81 1.81
C GLY A 74 -9.12 -13.04 2.19
N GLY A 75 -9.05 -11.74 1.88
CA GLY A 75 -7.90 -10.87 2.13
C GLY A 75 -8.27 -9.39 1.97
N ASP A 76 -7.31 -8.48 2.16
CA ASP A 76 -7.56 -7.03 2.09
C ASP A 76 -7.78 -6.53 0.66
N ASP A 77 -7.22 -7.20 -0.34
CA ASP A 77 -7.38 -6.82 -1.76
C ASP A 77 -8.52 -7.55 -2.48
N HIS A 78 -9.19 -8.49 -1.82
CA HIS A 78 -10.26 -9.26 -2.45
C HIS A 78 -11.46 -8.36 -2.77
N GLU A 79 -12.18 -8.73 -3.84
CA GLU A 79 -13.33 -8.01 -4.37
C GLU A 79 -14.48 -8.97 -4.63
N GLY A 80 -15.69 -8.42 -4.72
CA GLY A 80 -16.86 -9.15 -5.19
C GLY A 80 -18.11 -8.91 -4.36
N TYR A 81 -19.23 -9.39 -4.90
CA TYR A 81 -20.47 -9.50 -4.17
C TYR A 81 -20.39 -10.69 -3.20
N VAL A 82 -20.75 -10.47 -1.94
CA VAL A 82 -20.91 -11.55 -0.96
C VAL A 82 -22.21 -12.30 -1.31
N LEU A 83 -22.08 -13.32 -2.18
CA LEU A 83 -23.22 -14.02 -2.79
C LEU A 83 -23.70 -15.27 -2.04
N SER A 84 -22.95 -15.78 -1.06
CA SER A 84 -23.33 -16.99 -0.32
C SER A 84 -23.38 -16.77 1.19
N GLN A 85 -24.54 -17.05 1.79
CA GLN A 85 -24.70 -17.25 3.23
C GLN A 85 -24.02 -18.56 3.72
N GLU A 86 -23.41 -19.35 2.82
CA GLU A 86 -22.88 -20.68 3.13
C GLU A 86 -21.58 -20.67 3.94
N HIS A 87 -20.87 -19.54 4.00
CA HIS A 87 -19.77 -19.36 4.96
C HIS A 87 -20.17 -18.44 6.10
N VAL A 88 -21.17 -18.85 6.88
CA VAL A 88 -21.34 -18.27 8.23
C VAL A 88 -19.98 -18.39 8.91
N SER A 89 -19.39 -17.27 9.33
CA SER A 89 -18.24 -17.27 10.23
C SER A 89 -18.54 -18.24 11.36
N GLN A 90 -17.84 -19.38 11.40
CA GLN A 90 -18.14 -20.43 12.36
C GLN A 90 -17.90 -19.84 13.75
N VAL A 91 -18.94 -19.77 14.57
CA VAL A 91 -18.84 -19.30 15.95
C VAL A 91 -17.69 -20.05 16.63
N GLY A 92 -16.72 -19.32 17.18
CA GLY A 92 -15.52 -19.90 17.80
C GLY A 92 -14.29 -20.05 16.88
N GLN A 93 -14.35 -19.62 15.63
CA GLN A 93 -13.19 -19.55 14.73
C GLN A 93 -12.76 -18.11 14.44
N TRP A 94 -11.44 -17.91 14.37
CA TRP A 94 -10.86 -16.63 13.97
C TRP A 94 -10.86 -16.50 12.45
N SER A 95 -11.27 -15.34 11.94
CA SER A 95 -11.12 -15.01 10.53
C SER A 95 -9.64 -14.89 10.14
N LYS A 96 -9.38 -14.83 8.83
CA LYS A 96 -8.07 -14.39 8.35
C LYS A 96 -7.81 -12.96 8.85
N PRO A 97 -6.59 -12.63 9.27
CA PRO A 97 -6.33 -11.28 9.77
C PRO A 97 -6.53 -10.25 8.65
N LYS A 98 -6.87 -9.02 9.04
CA LYS A 98 -7.22 -7.92 8.15
C LYS A 98 -6.51 -6.66 8.57
N ASN A 99 -6.06 -5.85 7.61
CA ASN A 99 -5.63 -4.49 7.89
C ASN A 99 -6.86 -3.60 8.15
N PHE A 100 -7.16 -3.37 9.43
CA PHE A 100 -8.38 -2.64 9.81
C PHE A 100 -8.40 -1.20 9.29
N SER A 101 -7.26 -0.49 9.22
CA SER A 101 -7.24 0.88 8.70
C SER A 101 -7.61 0.96 7.21
N GLU A 102 -7.19 -0.02 6.40
CA GLU A 102 -7.58 -0.09 4.99
C GLU A 102 -9.10 -0.26 4.81
N TRP A 103 -9.69 -1.16 5.60
CA TRP A 103 -11.14 -1.37 5.58
C TRP A 103 -11.92 -0.14 6.05
N ILE A 104 -11.41 0.54 7.08
CA ILE A 104 -12.03 1.72 7.63
C ILE A 104 -11.93 2.92 6.67
N ASN A 105 -10.82 3.10 5.96
CA ASN A 105 -10.72 4.13 4.93
C ASN A 105 -11.78 3.95 3.83
N ARG A 106 -12.01 2.70 3.40
CA ARG A 106 -13.06 2.37 2.41
C ARG A 106 -14.46 2.61 2.97
N PHE A 107 -14.70 2.17 4.21
CA PHE A 107 -15.97 2.34 4.91
C PHE A 107 -16.34 3.82 5.10
N THR A 108 -15.43 4.65 5.62
CA THR A 108 -15.75 6.06 5.88
C THR A 108 -15.91 6.85 4.59
N PHE A 109 -15.20 6.49 3.52
CA PHE A 109 -15.41 7.09 2.21
C PHE A 109 -16.79 6.77 1.65
N ASP A 110 -17.19 5.48 1.63
CA ASP A 110 -18.51 5.06 1.16
C ASP A 110 -19.65 5.67 2.00
N VAL A 111 -19.49 5.75 3.33
CA VAL A 111 -20.47 6.43 4.20
C VAL A 111 -20.57 7.91 3.86
N SER A 112 -19.43 8.60 3.75
CA SER A 112 -19.43 10.05 3.53
C SER A 112 -19.96 10.40 2.14
N SER A 113 -19.66 9.60 1.13
CA SER A 113 -20.19 9.80 -0.22
C SER A 113 -21.70 9.51 -0.30
N ASP A 114 -22.18 8.46 0.35
CA ASP A 114 -23.61 8.13 0.37
C ASP A 114 -24.40 9.20 1.16
N LEU A 115 -23.87 9.67 2.29
CA LEU A 115 -24.49 10.78 3.04
C LEU A 115 -24.46 12.11 2.28
N SER A 116 -23.47 12.35 1.41
CA SER A 116 -23.33 13.62 0.69
C SER A 116 -24.09 13.64 -0.63
N PHE A 117 -24.08 12.53 -1.38
CA PHE A 117 -24.59 12.45 -2.74
C PHE A 117 -25.64 11.35 -2.98
N SER A 118 -26.06 10.62 -1.95
CA SER A 118 -26.88 9.41 -2.10
C SER A 118 -26.27 8.36 -3.04
N LYS A 119 -24.93 8.33 -3.10
CA LYS A 119 -24.12 7.45 -3.96
C LYS A 119 -22.96 6.86 -3.17
N SER A 120 -23.00 5.54 -2.98
CA SER A 120 -21.84 4.76 -2.56
C SER A 120 -20.95 4.49 -3.78
N PHE A 121 -19.63 4.54 -3.60
CA PHE A 121 -18.68 4.11 -4.62
C PHE A 121 -18.27 2.63 -4.47
N GLU A 122 -18.85 1.97 -3.46
CA GLU A 122 -18.66 0.55 -3.14
C GLU A 122 -17.19 0.15 -3.00
N MET A 123 -16.37 1.05 -2.46
CA MET A 123 -14.92 0.84 -2.28
C MET A 123 -14.60 -0.33 -1.35
N MET A 124 -15.52 -0.67 -0.43
CA MET A 124 -15.41 -1.89 0.39
C MET A 124 -15.49 -3.16 -0.48
N LYS A 125 -16.32 -3.18 -1.53
CA LYS A 125 -16.59 -4.39 -2.34
C LYS A 125 -15.72 -4.48 -3.59
N PHE A 126 -15.38 -3.35 -4.20
CA PHE A 126 -14.71 -3.29 -5.50
C PHE A 126 -13.50 -2.36 -5.46
N ALA A 127 -12.43 -2.70 -6.18
CA ALA A 127 -11.17 -1.94 -6.15
C ALA A 127 -11.14 -0.76 -7.11
N GLY A 128 -12.08 -0.69 -8.06
CA GLY A 128 -12.04 0.29 -9.17
C GLY A 128 -11.78 1.74 -8.74
N ASN A 129 -12.31 2.16 -7.59
CA ASN A 129 -12.15 3.52 -7.07
C ASN A 129 -11.25 3.64 -5.83
N ARG A 130 -10.61 2.56 -5.33
CA ARG A 130 -9.82 2.60 -4.09
C ARG A 130 -8.64 3.57 -4.14
N HIS A 131 -8.08 3.83 -5.33
CA HIS A 131 -7.00 4.78 -5.55
C HIS A 131 -7.36 6.24 -5.18
N ILE A 132 -8.65 6.59 -5.20
CA ILE A 132 -9.15 7.93 -4.85
C ILE A 132 -8.82 8.31 -3.40
N ILE A 133 -8.82 7.33 -2.48
CA ILE A 133 -8.46 7.53 -1.06
C ILE A 133 -6.99 7.97 -0.94
N ASN A 134 -6.09 7.32 -1.68
CA ASN A 134 -4.67 7.69 -1.67
C ASN A 134 -4.44 9.10 -2.23
N ILE A 135 -5.15 9.46 -3.30
CA ILE A 135 -5.09 10.81 -3.87
C ILE A 135 -5.60 11.84 -2.83
N LEU A 136 -6.68 11.54 -2.11
CA LEU A 136 -7.20 12.40 -1.04
C LEU A 136 -6.14 12.65 0.04
N HIS A 137 -5.54 11.60 0.60
CA HIS A 137 -4.52 11.73 1.65
C HIS A 137 -3.32 12.56 1.17
N GLN A 138 -2.83 12.29 -0.04
CA GLN A 138 -1.72 13.03 -0.64
C GLN A 138 -2.06 14.51 -0.88
N THR A 139 -3.29 14.80 -1.29
CA THR A 139 -3.77 16.17 -1.50
C THR A 139 -3.82 16.93 -0.18
N LEU A 140 -4.42 16.34 0.85
CA LEU A 140 -4.49 16.94 2.19
C LEU A 140 -3.10 17.19 2.77
N TRP A 141 -2.16 16.25 2.59
CA TRP A 141 -0.78 16.44 3.01
C TRP A 141 -0.12 17.62 2.29
N ALA A 142 -0.20 17.67 0.95
CA ALA A 142 0.36 18.78 0.17
C ALA A 142 -0.28 20.14 0.54
N ASP A 143 -1.58 20.18 0.80
CA ASP A 143 -2.28 21.40 1.22
C ASP A 143 -1.87 21.87 2.62
N ASN A 144 -1.62 20.94 3.55
CA ASN A 144 -1.10 21.28 4.88
C ASN A 144 0.35 21.80 4.82
N VAL A 145 1.21 21.15 4.04
CA VAL A 145 2.59 21.62 3.84
C VAL A 145 2.58 23.00 3.17
N THR A 146 1.75 23.18 2.15
CA THR A 146 1.70 24.45 1.41
C THR A 146 1.07 25.59 2.21
N GLY A 147 0.04 25.29 3.01
CA GLY A 147 -0.58 26.24 3.94
C GLY A 147 0.39 26.76 4.99
N SER A 148 1.38 25.95 5.39
CA SER A 148 2.40 26.37 6.37
C SER A 148 3.30 27.50 5.85
N SER A 149 3.43 27.68 4.53
CA SER A 149 4.20 28.77 3.94
C SER A 149 3.62 29.24 2.60
N LEU A 150 2.57 30.07 2.66
CA LEU A 150 1.93 30.63 1.47
C LEU A 150 2.91 31.39 0.57
N THR A 151 3.92 32.08 1.11
CA THR A 151 4.90 32.81 0.29
C THR A 151 5.66 31.87 -0.64
N LEU A 152 6.24 30.80 -0.10
CA LEU A 152 6.98 29.81 -0.89
C LEU A 152 6.08 29.13 -1.94
N PHE A 153 4.86 28.77 -1.56
CA PHE A 153 4.03 27.92 -2.42
C PHE A 153 3.13 28.69 -3.38
N ARG A 154 2.67 29.88 -3.03
CA ARG A 154 1.76 30.72 -3.83
C ARG A 154 2.49 31.86 -4.52
N THR A 155 3.36 32.59 -3.81
CA THR A 155 4.13 33.72 -4.40
C THR A 155 5.25 33.20 -5.30
N LEU A 156 6.05 32.25 -4.82
CA LEU A 156 7.15 31.65 -5.60
C LEU A 156 6.71 30.44 -6.45
N ARG A 157 5.42 30.06 -6.39
CA ARG A 157 4.80 28.97 -7.17
C ARG A 157 5.50 27.61 -7.05
N LEU A 158 6.19 27.35 -5.94
CA LEU A 158 6.95 26.10 -5.73
C LEU A 158 6.06 24.86 -5.57
N LYS A 159 4.75 24.99 -5.35
CA LYS A 159 3.82 23.85 -5.21
C LYS A 159 3.86 22.95 -6.44
N TRP A 160 3.86 23.56 -7.62
CA TRP A 160 3.92 22.84 -8.90
C TRP A 160 5.26 22.16 -9.15
N LEU A 161 6.35 22.68 -8.58
CA LEU A 161 7.68 22.09 -8.70
C LEU A 161 7.84 20.91 -7.74
N LEU A 162 7.51 21.12 -6.46
CA LEU A 162 7.77 20.17 -5.38
C LEU A 162 6.69 19.07 -5.26
N PHE A 163 5.47 19.34 -5.73
CA PHE A 163 4.35 18.41 -5.66
C PHE A 163 3.75 18.12 -7.05
N SER A 164 4.54 18.19 -8.11
CA SER A 164 4.07 18.06 -9.51
C SER A 164 3.20 16.82 -9.78
N HIS A 165 3.58 15.66 -9.23
CA HIS A 165 2.80 14.42 -9.31
C HIS A 165 1.44 14.57 -8.60
N HIS A 166 1.44 15.02 -7.35
CA HIS A 166 0.22 15.18 -6.55
C HIS A 166 -0.74 16.22 -7.14
N VAL A 167 -0.21 17.35 -7.64
CA VAL A 167 -1.01 18.40 -8.27
C VAL A 167 -1.66 17.92 -9.58
N ARG A 168 -1.05 16.98 -10.31
CA ARG A 168 -1.70 16.33 -11.46
C ARG A 168 -2.81 15.38 -11.02
N SER A 169 -2.60 14.64 -9.94
CA SER A 169 -3.60 13.71 -9.38
C SER A 169 -4.81 14.41 -8.75
N THR A 170 -4.66 15.64 -8.25
CA THR A 170 -5.81 16.40 -7.68
C THR A 170 -6.89 16.65 -8.72
N ALA A 171 -6.54 16.85 -9.99
CA ALA A 171 -7.51 17.01 -11.08
C ALA A 171 -8.40 15.77 -11.25
N THR A 172 -7.86 14.57 -11.00
CA THR A 172 -8.61 13.31 -11.02
C THR A 172 -9.61 13.25 -9.86
N PHE A 173 -9.19 13.62 -8.65
CA PHE A 173 -10.08 13.66 -7.48
C PHE A 173 -11.19 14.71 -7.65
N ASP A 174 -10.83 15.90 -8.12
CA ASP A 174 -11.76 17.00 -8.38
C ASP A 174 -12.81 16.61 -9.40
N SER A 175 -12.39 16.04 -10.54
CA SER A 175 -13.31 15.57 -11.58
C SER A 175 -14.24 14.46 -11.08
N PHE A 176 -13.73 13.55 -10.25
CA PHE A 176 -14.51 12.46 -9.67
C PHE A 176 -15.62 12.99 -8.74
N ILE A 177 -15.30 13.93 -7.84
CA ILE A 177 -16.27 14.50 -6.92
C ILE A 177 -17.24 15.45 -7.64
N GLU A 178 -16.77 16.26 -8.60
CA GLU A 178 -17.62 17.13 -9.41
C GLU A 178 -18.63 16.34 -10.24
N SER A 179 -18.21 15.21 -10.82
CA SER A 179 -19.11 14.30 -11.52
C SER A 179 -20.20 13.76 -10.60
N ALA A 180 -19.84 13.33 -9.38
CA ALA A 180 -20.79 12.83 -8.40
C ALA A 180 -21.76 13.92 -7.90
N ALA A 181 -21.24 15.12 -7.64
CA ALA A 181 -22.04 16.27 -7.23
C ALA A 181 -23.00 16.70 -8.35
N GLY A 182 -22.52 16.81 -9.58
CA GLY A 182 -23.32 17.15 -10.76
C GLY A 182 -24.43 16.13 -11.03
N GLU A 183 -24.12 14.83 -10.92
CA GLU A 183 -25.13 13.77 -11.05
C GLU A 183 -26.22 13.91 -9.98
N ARG A 184 -25.84 14.16 -8.73
CA ARG A 184 -26.81 14.33 -7.64
C ARG A 184 -27.65 15.59 -7.80
N VAL A 185 -27.05 16.71 -8.20
CA VAL A 185 -27.77 17.97 -8.49
C VAL A 185 -28.86 17.77 -9.54
N SER A 186 -28.58 16.95 -10.57
CA SER A 186 -29.58 16.63 -11.61
C SER A 186 -30.79 15.83 -11.11
N LYS A 187 -30.70 15.25 -9.91
CA LYS A 187 -31.70 14.37 -9.29
C LYS A 187 -32.28 14.93 -7.97
N LEU A 188 -32.11 16.22 -7.67
CA LEU A 188 -32.51 16.82 -6.38
C LEU A 188 -34.00 16.68 -6.02
N ASN A 189 -34.87 16.44 -7.01
CA ASN A 189 -36.31 16.25 -6.80
C ASN A 189 -36.70 14.83 -6.36
N ASP A 190 -35.74 13.91 -6.15
CA ASP A 190 -36.02 12.58 -5.62
C ASP A 190 -36.34 12.60 -4.11
N SER A 191 -36.86 11.48 -3.61
CA SER A 191 -37.22 11.34 -2.19
C SER A 191 -36.03 11.05 -1.26
N LYS A 192 -34.79 11.11 -1.78
CA LYS A 192 -33.60 10.76 -1.00
C LYS A 192 -33.16 11.93 -0.13
N LYS A 193 -33.01 11.64 1.17
CA LYS A 193 -32.72 12.62 2.23
C LYS A 193 -31.24 12.61 2.63
N ASP A 194 -30.37 12.99 1.71
CA ASP A 194 -28.94 13.21 1.95
C ASP A 194 -28.63 14.66 2.36
N PHE A 195 -27.35 14.99 2.59
CA PHE A 195 -26.94 16.35 2.93
C PHE A 195 -27.39 17.35 1.87
N LEU A 196 -27.26 17.05 0.58
CA LEU A 196 -27.70 17.96 -0.46
C LEU A 196 -29.21 18.20 -0.42
N PHE A 197 -30.04 17.20 -0.10
CA PHE A 197 -31.47 17.40 0.15
C PHE A 197 -31.71 18.39 1.29
N TRP A 198 -31.02 18.22 2.43
CA TRP A 198 -31.20 19.10 3.59
C TRP A 198 -30.67 20.52 3.37
N LEU A 199 -29.69 20.69 2.48
CA LEU A 199 -29.10 21.98 2.16
C LEU A 199 -29.81 22.68 0.98
N THR A 200 -30.47 21.92 0.11
CA THR A 200 -31.27 22.45 -1.00
C THR A 200 -32.54 23.08 -0.43
N GLY A 201 -32.57 24.41 -0.38
CA GLY A 201 -33.66 25.18 0.23
C GLY A 201 -33.43 25.52 1.71
N ALA A 202 -32.29 25.16 2.30
CA ALA A 202 -31.92 25.66 3.62
C ALA A 202 -31.63 27.17 3.55
N VAL A 203 -32.29 27.93 4.43
CA VAL A 203 -32.19 29.39 4.49
C VAL A 203 -31.41 29.79 5.73
N ASP A 204 -30.52 30.79 5.61
CA ASP A 204 -29.93 31.45 6.76
C ASP A 204 -31.03 32.21 7.53
N PRO A 205 -31.33 31.83 8.80
CA PRO A 205 -32.39 32.48 9.57
C PRO A 205 -32.14 33.97 9.86
N ILE A 206 -30.91 34.47 9.65
CA ILE A 206 -30.56 35.88 9.89
C ILE A 206 -30.64 36.71 8.61
N THR A 207 -30.03 36.24 7.53
CA THR A 207 -29.92 37.03 6.28
C THR A 207 -31.02 36.71 5.26
N GLY A 208 -31.72 35.58 5.41
CA GLY A 208 -32.68 35.08 4.42
C GLY A 208 -32.02 34.47 3.17
N GLU A 209 -30.69 34.37 3.14
CA GLU A 209 -29.95 33.84 1.99
C GLU A 209 -29.90 32.31 1.99
N THR A 210 -29.83 31.71 0.81
CA THR A 210 -29.61 30.28 0.59
C THR A 210 -28.23 30.03 0.00
N PHE A 211 -27.80 28.77 -0.07
CA PHE A 211 -26.62 28.42 -0.86
C PHE A 211 -26.91 28.48 -2.36
N GLY A 212 -26.00 29.12 -3.11
CA GLY A 212 -25.93 28.94 -4.55
C GLY A 212 -25.47 27.53 -4.93
N MET A 213 -25.73 27.11 -6.16
CA MET A 213 -25.41 25.74 -6.60
C MET A 213 -23.92 25.40 -6.46
N GLU A 214 -23.03 26.32 -6.83
CA GLU A 214 -21.59 26.11 -6.70
C GLU A 214 -21.15 26.09 -5.22
N GLU A 215 -21.79 26.86 -4.35
CA GLU A 215 -21.52 26.77 -2.90
C GLU A 215 -21.93 25.40 -2.36
N LEU A 216 -23.08 24.86 -2.79
CA LEU A 216 -23.52 23.51 -2.42
C LEU A 216 -22.51 22.44 -2.84
N VAL A 217 -21.97 22.53 -4.06
CA VAL A 217 -20.94 21.60 -4.55
C VAL A 217 -19.68 21.67 -3.68
N GLU A 218 -19.19 22.87 -3.36
CA GLU A 218 -18.01 23.07 -2.51
C GLU A 218 -18.23 22.57 -1.07
N GLU A 219 -19.42 22.75 -0.50
CA GLU A 219 -19.72 22.18 0.82
C GLU A 219 -19.87 20.65 0.76
N ALA A 220 -20.37 20.07 -0.32
CA ALA A 220 -20.46 18.62 -0.48
C ALA A 220 -19.07 17.97 -0.61
N ILE A 221 -18.15 18.61 -1.35
CA ILE A 221 -16.73 18.21 -1.40
C ILE A 221 -16.13 18.25 0.01
N LEU A 222 -16.39 19.31 0.76
CA LEU A 222 -15.93 19.43 2.15
C LEU A 222 -16.48 18.30 3.03
N LEU A 223 -17.75 17.93 2.89
CA LEU A 223 -18.37 16.87 3.69
C LEU A 223 -17.73 15.50 3.44
N ILE A 224 -17.39 15.17 2.20
CA ILE A 224 -16.72 13.91 1.87
C ILE A 224 -15.29 13.91 2.39
N THR A 225 -14.52 14.95 2.05
CA THR A 225 -13.10 15.04 2.40
C THR A 225 -12.91 15.07 3.92
N ALA A 226 -13.64 15.94 4.63
CA ALA A 226 -13.55 16.04 6.08
C ALA A 226 -14.18 14.84 6.79
N GLY A 227 -15.31 14.32 6.30
CA GLY A 227 -16.05 13.22 6.93
C GLY A 227 -15.38 11.85 6.79
N SER A 228 -14.66 11.61 5.69
CA SER A 228 -14.01 10.32 5.44
C SER A 228 -12.70 10.16 6.21
N ASP A 229 -11.76 11.08 6.00
CA ASP A 229 -10.37 11.04 6.52
C ASP A 229 -10.30 11.20 8.04
N THR A 230 -11.07 12.14 8.61
CA THR A 230 -11.02 12.36 10.07
C THR A 230 -11.68 11.23 10.84
N SER A 231 -12.81 10.70 10.35
CA SER A 231 -13.46 9.54 10.97
C SER A 231 -12.63 8.27 10.81
N SER A 232 -11.94 8.06 9.69
CA SER A 232 -11.11 6.86 9.53
C SER A 232 -9.97 6.84 10.53
N THR A 233 -9.27 7.97 10.68
CA THR A 233 -8.21 8.13 11.69
C THR A 233 -8.72 7.89 13.11
N ALA A 234 -9.88 8.46 13.47
CA ALA A 234 -10.48 8.30 14.79
C ALA A 234 -10.87 6.83 15.08
N ILE A 235 -11.45 6.14 14.11
CA ILE A 235 -11.86 4.74 14.24
C ILE A 235 -10.63 3.83 14.31
N SER A 236 -9.66 4.00 13.40
CA SER A 236 -8.46 3.16 13.35
C SER A 236 -7.61 3.29 14.61
N SER A 237 -7.39 4.51 15.10
CA SER A 237 -6.65 4.74 16.34
C SER A 237 -7.36 4.17 17.57
N THR A 238 -8.68 4.38 17.69
CA THR A 238 -9.46 3.81 18.79
C THR A 238 -9.38 2.28 18.81
N MET A 239 -9.51 1.64 17.63
CA MET A 239 -9.36 0.19 17.52
C MET A 239 -7.94 -0.28 17.87
N TYR A 240 -6.91 0.44 17.40
CA TYR A 240 -5.52 0.15 17.71
C TYR A 240 -5.32 0.10 19.24
N TYR A 241 -5.74 1.14 19.97
CA TYR A 241 -5.56 1.16 21.42
C TYR A 241 -6.39 0.11 22.15
N LEU A 242 -7.61 -0.17 21.70
CA LEU A 242 -8.45 -1.24 22.26
C LEU A 242 -7.80 -2.61 22.10
N LEU A 243 -7.26 -2.93 20.93
CA LEU A 243 -6.60 -4.22 20.66
C LEU A 243 -5.28 -4.39 21.44
N HIS A 244 -4.58 -3.30 21.73
CA HIS A 244 -3.39 -3.31 22.61
C HIS A 244 -3.74 -3.29 24.11
N ASN A 245 -5.02 -3.14 24.45
CA ASN A 245 -5.51 -3.18 25.83
C ASN A 245 -6.67 -4.19 25.95
N PRO A 246 -6.41 -5.51 25.90
CA PRO A 246 -7.46 -6.54 25.85
C PRO A 246 -8.48 -6.45 26.99
N ALA A 247 -8.04 -6.11 28.21
CA ALA A 247 -8.95 -5.91 29.35
C ALA A 247 -9.96 -4.78 29.11
N LYS A 248 -9.53 -3.68 28.47
CA LYS A 248 -10.40 -2.55 28.13
C LYS A 248 -11.34 -2.91 26.99
N LEU A 249 -10.88 -3.66 26.00
CA LEU A 249 -11.75 -4.19 24.95
C LEU A 249 -12.82 -5.13 25.53
N SER A 250 -12.46 -6.05 26.43
CA SER A 250 -13.43 -6.94 27.08
C SER A 250 -14.46 -6.16 27.92
N ARG A 251 -14.04 -5.10 28.63
CA ARG A 251 -14.97 -4.21 29.35
C ARG A 251 -15.97 -3.52 28.40
N LEU A 252 -15.49 -3.02 27.26
CA LEU A 252 -16.34 -2.43 26.22
C LEU A 252 -17.34 -3.45 25.65
N GLN A 253 -16.87 -4.65 25.32
CA GLN A 253 -17.73 -5.72 24.82
C GLN A 253 -18.80 -6.13 25.85
N ALA A 254 -18.43 -6.21 27.13
CA ALA A 254 -19.36 -6.52 28.21
C ALA A 254 -20.44 -5.44 28.37
N GLU A 255 -20.08 -4.15 28.35
CA GLU A 255 -21.04 -3.05 28.40
C GLU A 255 -22.04 -3.17 27.23
N VAL A 256 -21.54 -3.23 25.99
CA VAL A 256 -22.37 -3.26 24.79
C VAL A 256 -23.28 -4.49 24.75
N ARG A 257 -22.75 -5.70 25.04
CA ARG A 257 -23.52 -6.96 25.04
C ARG A 257 -24.55 -7.02 26.18
N SER A 258 -24.38 -6.24 27.25
CA SER A 258 -25.38 -6.12 28.32
C SER A 258 -26.50 -5.12 27.99
N VAL A 259 -26.21 -4.10 27.18
CA VAL A 259 -27.18 -3.05 26.85
C VAL A 259 -28.11 -3.51 25.73
N PHE A 260 -27.59 -4.15 24.68
CA PHE A 260 -28.36 -4.52 23.49
C PHE A 260 -28.70 -6.00 23.47
N ALA A 261 -29.90 -6.37 22.99
CA ALA A 261 -30.28 -7.76 22.83
C ALA A 261 -29.87 -8.35 21.46
N ASN A 262 -29.74 -7.49 20.44
CA ASN A 262 -29.33 -7.85 19.09
C ASN A 262 -28.75 -6.61 18.36
N VAL A 263 -28.06 -6.84 17.24
CA VAL A 263 -27.40 -5.78 16.45
C VAL A 263 -28.38 -4.73 15.91
N GLU A 264 -29.63 -5.10 15.60
CA GLU A 264 -30.58 -4.17 15.01
C GLU A 264 -31.02 -3.05 15.97
N GLU A 265 -30.94 -3.30 17.28
CA GLU A 265 -31.20 -2.30 18.32
C GLU A 265 -30.12 -1.22 18.43
N ILE A 266 -28.94 -1.42 17.81
CA ILE A 266 -27.84 -0.47 17.82
C ILE A 266 -28.17 0.63 16.79
N ASP A 267 -28.69 1.76 17.27
CA ASP A 267 -29.12 2.88 16.44
C ASP A 267 -28.99 4.23 17.16
N PHE A 268 -29.27 5.32 16.45
CA PHE A 268 -29.39 6.66 17.02
C PHE A 268 -30.51 6.71 18.05
N GLY A 269 -30.17 6.99 19.31
CA GLY A 269 -31.14 7.15 20.39
C GLY A 269 -30.52 7.07 21.77
N LEU A 270 -31.38 7.18 22.79
CA LEU A 270 -30.98 7.19 24.20
C LEU A 270 -30.23 5.93 24.62
N LYS A 271 -30.60 4.76 24.08
CA LYS A 271 -29.98 3.47 24.42
C LYS A 271 -28.49 3.40 24.04
N LEU A 272 -28.09 3.99 22.91
CA LEU A 272 -26.68 4.08 22.56
C LEU A 272 -25.94 5.10 23.43
N GLN A 273 -26.63 6.15 23.87
CA GLN A 273 -26.05 7.17 24.77
C GLN A 273 -25.76 6.65 26.18
N THR A 274 -26.41 5.56 26.62
CA THR A 274 -26.11 4.93 27.92
C THR A 274 -24.82 4.10 27.92
N CYS A 275 -24.20 3.84 26.76
CA CYS A 275 -22.90 3.16 26.67
C CYS A 275 -21.77 4.14 27.04
N THR A 276 -21.63 4.39 28.34
CA THR A 276 -20.68 5.35 28.91
C THR A 276 -19.21 5.00 28.61
N TYR A 277 -18.86 3.72 28.71
CA TYR A 277 -17.50 3.25 28.50
C TYR A 277 -17.12 3.22 27.01
N LEU A 278 -18.07 2.89 26.13
CA LEU A 278 -17.93 3.11 24.68
C LEU A 278 -17.57 4.57 24.38
N ARG A 279 -18.33 5.51 24.96
CA ARG A 279 -18.06 6.94 24.75
C ARG A 279 -16.68 7.34 25.27
N ALA A 280 -16.29 6.82 26.42
CA ALA A 280 -14.98 7.05 27.02
C ALA A 280 -13.84 6.52 26.14
N CYS A 281 -13.98 5.32 25.56
CA CYS A 281 -12.99 4.74 24.66
C CYS A 281 -12.79 5.61 23.40
N ILE A 282 -13.89 6.11 22.82
CA ILE A 282 -13.84 6.98 21.64
C ILE A 282 -13.17 8.32 21.99
N ASN A 283 -13.55 8.94 23.11
CA ASN A 283 -12.93 10.20 23.55
C ASN A 283 -11.43 10.02 23.80
N GLU A 284 -11.01 8.91 24.42
CA GLU A 284 -9.60 8.65 24.70
C GLU A 284 -8.80 8.35 23.43
N GLY A 285 -9.37 7.62 22.47
CA GLY A 285 -8.76 7.42 21.15
C GLY A 285 -8.55 8.74 20.41
N LEU A 286 -9.57 9.60 20.39
CA LEU A 286 -9.50 10.96 19.83
C LEU A 286 -8.53 11.88 20.59
N ARG A 287 -8.27 11.62 21.88
CA ARG A 287 -7.31 12.39 22.68
C ARG A 287 -5.88 12.04 22.27
N LEU A 288 -5.57 10.74 22.27
CA LEU A 288 -4.23 10.23 21.93
C LEU A 288 -3.88 10.45 20.46
N SER A 289 -4.86 10.27 19.56
CA SER A 289 -4.65 10.38 18.12
C SER A 289 -5.68 11.32 17.50
N PRO A 290 -5.60 12.63 17.78
CA PRO A 290 -6.54 13.61 17.22
C PRO A 290 -6.35 13.71 15.71
N PRO A 291 -7.39 13.47 14.89
CA PRO A 291 -7.26 13.54 13.43
C PRO A 291 -6.75 14.91 12.93
N ALA A 292 -7.11 15.99 13.64
CA ALA A 292 -6.57 17.33 13.44
C ALA A 292 -5.64 17.73 14.60
N GLY A 293 -4.44 17.11 14.64
CA GLY A 293 -3.47 17.31 15.73
C GLY A 293 -2.61 18.58 15.63
N SER A 294 -2.59 19.26 14.48
CA SER A 294 -1.76 20.44 14.23
C SER A 294 -2.31 21.72 14.84
N VAL A 295 -1.59 22.84 14.67
CA VAL A 295 -2.03 24.16 15.12
C VAL A 295 -3.13 24.69 14.21
N LEU A 296 -4.31 24.94 14.78
CA LEU A 296 -5.39 25.63 14.07
C LEU A 296 -5.15 27.14 14.12
N HIS A 297 -4.37 27.66 13.18
CA HIS A 297 -3.94 29.07 13.19
C HIS A 297 -5.09 30.08 13.13
N ARG A 298 -4.93 31.15 13.89
CA ARG A 298 -5.79 32.32 13.92
C ARG A 298 -4.92 33.55 13.76
N GLN A 299 -5.35 34.52 12.95
CA GLN A 299 -4.66 35.79 12.85
C GLN A 299 -5.32 36.79 13.78
N VAL A 300 -4.50 37.54 14.52
CA VAL A 300 -4.94 38.63 15.39
C VAL A 300 -5.49 39.78 14.54
N GLU A 301 -6.67 40.25 14.91
CA GLU A 301 -7.39 41.35 14.26
C GLU A 301 -6.84 42.73 14.72
N PRO A 302 -7.22 43.82 14.04
CA PRO A 302 -6.84 45.17 14.45
C PRO A 302 -7.13 45.47 15.92
N GLY A 303 -6.17 46.10 16.59
CA GLY A 303 -6.20 46.39 18.03
C GLY A 303 -5.48 45.38 18.92
N GLY A 304 -5.01 44.26 18.35
CA GLY A 304 -4.24 43.25 19.09
C GLY A 304 -5.07 42.41 20.06
N VAL A 305 -4.41 41.49 20.76
CA VAL A 305 -5.05 40.67 21.80
C VAL A 305 -4.08 40.39 22.95
N GLN A 306 -4.57 40.55 24.18
CA GLN A 306 -3.87 40.14 25.39
C GLN A 306 -4.22 38.68 25.73
N ILE A 307 -3.24 37.81 25.86
CA ILE A 307 -3.42 36.41 26.26
C ILE A 307 -2.47 36.10 27.42
N GLY A 308 -3.05 35.90 28.61
CA GLY A 308 -2.25 35.88 29.83
C GLY A 308 -1.53 37.23 30.00
N ASP A 309 -0.24 37.17 30.26
CA ASP A 309 0.59 38.36 30.49
C ASP A 309 1.21 38.92 29.19
N GLU A 310 0.99 38.26 28.04
CA GLU A 310 1.56 38.67 26.76
C GLU A 310 0.55 39.37 25.83
N PHE A 311 1.01 40.45 25.18
CA PHE A 311 0.26 41.16 24.15
C PHE A 311 0.72 40.73 22.75
N PHE A 312 -0.24 40.33 21.91
CA PHE A 312 0.01 39.96 20.52
C PHE A 312 -0.53 41.06 19.59
N PRO A 313 0.33 41.67 18.74
CA PRO A 313 -0.09 42.71 17.82
C PRO A 313 -0.92 42.14 16.66
N GLU A 314 -1.64 43.05 15.97
CA GLU A 314 -2.37 42.76 14.74
C GLU A 314 -1.49 42.00 13.72
N GLY A 315 -2.10 41.07 12.98
CA GLY A 315 -1.43 40.31 11.93
C GLY A 315 -0.66 39.08 12.43
N THR A 316 -0.44 38.96 13.74
CA THR A 316 0.23 37.81 14.34
C THR A 316 -0.60 36.54 14.19
N ASN A 317 0.02 35.44 13.74
CA ASN A 317 -0.62 34.12 13.70
C ASN A 317 -0.40 33.40 15.03
N ILE A 318 -1.49 33.05 15.70
CA ILE A 318 -1.51 32.37 17.00
C ILE A 318 -2.42 31.14 16.94
N GLY A 319 -2.17 30.15 17.79
CA GLY A 319 -2.99 28.95 17.86
C GLY A 319 -2.47 27.98 18.91
N VAL A 320 -3.25 26.96 19.21
CA VAL A 320 -2.89 25.91 20.16
C VAL A 320 -2.59 24.63 19.40
N PRO A 321 -1.41 24.01 19.60
CA PRO A 321 -1.12 22.69 19.07
C PRO A 321 -1.99 21.64 19.76
N VAL A 322 -2.96 21.07 19.04
CA VAL A 322 -3.97 20.15 19.60
C VAL A 322 -3.32 18.88 20.15
N PHE A 323 -2.35 18.31 19.44
CA PHE A 323 -1.61 17.14 19.91
C PHE A 323 -0.90 17.43 21.24
N SER A 324 -0.19 18.56 21.35
CA SER A 324 0.58 18.89 22.54
C SER A 324 -0.31 19.13 23.76
N ILE A 325 -1.43 19.86 23.63
CA ILE A 325 -2.33 20.07 24.77
C ILE A 325 -3.03 18.77 25.20
N HIS A 326 -3.33 17.87 24.27
CA HIS A 326 -3.85 16.54 24.59
C HIS A 326 -2.84 15.63 25.31
N HIS A 327 -1.53 15.92 25.21
CA HIS A 327 -0.46 15.16 25.85
C HIS A 327 0.24 15.91 26.99
N ALA A 328 -0.29 17.06 27.40
CA ALA A 328 0.24 17.79 28.54
C ALA A 328 -0.25 17.13 29.84
N ALA A 329 0.70 16.66 30.65
CA ALA A 329 0.42 15.98 31.92
C ALA A 329 -0.38 16.84 32.93
N GLU A 330 -0.34 18.16 32.78
CA GLU A 330 -1.16 19.11 33.55
C GLU A 330 -2.67 18.87 33.37
N TYR A 331 -3.10 18.56 32.15
CA TYR A 331 -4.50 18.30 31.83
C TYR A 331 -4.82 16.80 31.82
N PHE A 332 -3.84 15.98 31.49
CA PHE A 332 -4.00 14.55 31.26
C PHE A 332 -2.84 13.77 31.94
N PRO A 333 -2.97 13.38 33.22
CA PRO A 333 -1.96 12.57 33.90
C PRO A 333 -1.69 11.25 33.17
N ASP A 334 -0.44 10.81 33.14
CA ASP A 334 0.01 9.70 32.29
C ASP A 334 -0.50 9.85 30.83
N PRO A 335 -0.08 10.93 30.13
CA PRO A 335 -0.76 11.41 28.92
C PRO A 335 -0.64 10.46 27.72
N PHE A 336 0.33 9.55 27.69
CA PHE A 336 0.55 8.64 26.57
C PHE A 336 -0.15 7.28 26.74
N SER A 337 -0.71 7.01 27.92
CA SER A 337 -1.45 5.79 28.19
C SER A 337 -2.92 5.91 27.78
N PHE A 338 -3.43 4.90 27.09
CA PHE A 338 -4.85 4.77 26.77
C PHE A 338 -5.65 4.40 28.01
N GLN A 339 -6.33 5.38 28.61
CA GLN A 339 -7.13 5.19 29.84
C GLN A 339 -8.53 5.80 29.67
N PRO A 340 -9.49 5.05 29.08
CA PRO A 340 -10.90 5.48 28.97
C PRO A 340 -11.51 5.91 30.32
N GLU A 341 -11.07 5.30 31.41
CA GLU A 341 -11.44 5.63 32.79
C GLU A 341 -11.38 7.13 33.09
N ARG A 342 -10.47 7.87 32.44
CA ARG A 342 -10.31 9.32 32.53
C ARG A 342 -11.58 10.13 32.28
N TRP A 343 -12.52 9.58 31.53
CA TRP A 343 -13.75 10.24 31.12
C TRP A 343 -14.95 9.91 32.02
N ILE A 344 -14.76 9.15 33.10
CA ILE A 344 -15.84 8.60 33.94
C ILE A 344 -15.59 9.00 35.40
N VAL A 345 -16.50 9.80 35.96
CA VAL A 345 -16.43 10.22 37.37
C VAL A 345 -16.52 9.00 38.30
N GLY A 346 -15.63 8.96 39.29
CA GLY A 346 -15.54 7.86 40.27
C GLY A 346 -14.55 6.74 39.89
N GLU A 347 -14.01 6.76 38.68
CA GLU A 347 -12.91 5.87 38.28
C GLU A 347 -11.55 6.38 38.78
N LYS A 348 -10.52 5.55 38.61
CA LYS A 348 -9.15 5.83 39.01
C LYS A 348 -8.17 5.47 37.89
N LEU A 349 -7.19 6.34 37.64
CA LEU A 349 -6.12 6.10 36.66
C LEU A 349 -5.04 5.16 37.23
N SER A 350 -4.20 4.65 36.34
CA SER A 350 -3.05 3.78 36.64
C SER A 350 -2.08 4.38 37.67
N ASP A 351 -1.89 5.69 37.65
CA ASP A 351 -1.03 6.45 38.58
C ASP A 351 -1.71 6.74 39.93
N GLY A 352 -2.96 6.35 40.08
CA GLY A 352 -3.75 6.56 41.28
C GLY A 352 -4.54 7.88 41.31
N THR A 353 -4.56 8.65 40.22
CA THR A 353 -5.41 9.85 40.12
C THR A 353 -6.89 9.48 40.14
N GLU A 354 -7.67 10.08 41.03
CA GLU A 354 -9.13 9.90 41.10
C GLU A 354 -9.86 10.86 40.17
N ILE A 355 -10.86 10.36 39.44
CA ILE A 355 -11.62 11.16 38.49
C ILE A 355 -12.78 11.85 39.21
N THR A 356 -12.55 13.08 39.63
CA THR A 356 -13.58 13.96 40.23
C THR A 356 -14.36 14.73 39.16
N PRO A 357 -15.56 15.27 39.48
CA PRO A 357 -16.27 16.16 38.56
C PRO A 357 -15.43 17.36 38.10
N ASP A 358 -14.61 17.93 38.98
CA ASP A 358 -13.74 19.06 38.66
C ASP A 358 -12.58 18.65 37.74
N PHE A 359 -11.98 17.48 37.98
CA PHE A 359 -10.98 16.91 37.08
C PHE A 359 -11.57 16.73 35.68
N LEU A 360 -12.76 16.12 35.58
CA LEU A 360 -13.40 15.86 34.28
C LEU A 360 -13.74 17.15 33.56
N LYS A 361 -14.24 18.16 34.29
CA LYS A 361 -14.53 19.49 33.74
C LYS A 361 -13.27 20.16 33.19
N TYR A 362 -12.16 20.08 33.93
CA TYR A 362 -10.89 20.69 33.56
C TYR A 362 -10.25 20.00 32.34
N SER A 363 -10.12 18.68 32.37
CA SER A 363 -9.59 17.88 31.25
C SER A 363 -10.47 17.98 29.99
N SER A 364 -11.81 17.99 30.15
CA SER A 364 -12.74 18.20 29.03
C SER A 364 -12.62 19.57 28.38
N ALA A 365 -12.15 20.60 29.11
CA ALA A 365 -11.89 21.92 28.55
C ALA A 365 -10.62 21.95 27.68
N ALA A 366 -9.64 21.10 28.00
CA ALA A 366 -8.42 20.89 27.22
C ALA A 366 -8.62 19.95 26.02
N PHE A 367 -9.70 19.16 26.01
CA PHE A 367 -10.04 18.25 24.91
C PHE A 367 -10.60 19.00 23.69
N MET A 368 -9.75 19.15 22.67
CA MET A 368 -10.02 19.93 21.46
C MET A 368 -10.02 19.10 20.16
N ALA A 369 -10.32 17.80 20.22
CA ALA A 369 -10.43 16.95 19.02
C ALA A 369 -11.41 17.49 17.96
N PHE A 370 -12.40 18.30 18.38
CA PHE A 370 -13.38 18.95 17.50
C PHE A 370 -13.22 20.48 17.49
N SER A 371 -12.09 21.03 17.95
CA SER A 371 -11.90 22.45 18.23
C SER A 371 -13.01 23.03 19.14
N ALA A 372 -13.08 24.36 19.26
CA ALA A 372 -14.02 25.05 20.14
C ALA A 372 -14.62 26.30 19.49
N GLY A 373 -15.72 26.78 20.08
CA GLY A 373 -16.34 28.06 19.71
C GLY A 373 -17.05 28.08 18.36
N THR A 374 -17.11 29.27 17.76
CA THR A 374 -17.82 29.52 16.49
C THR A 374 -17.20 28.79 15.29
N ARG A 375 -15.98 28.28 15.45
CA ARG A 375 -15.23 27.52 14.43
C ARG A 375 -15.06 26.03 14.79
N GLY A 376 -15.68 25.54 15.86
CA GLY A 376 -15.67 24.11 16.20
C GLY A 376 -16.25 23.24 15.09
N CYS A 377 -15.86 21.97 15.03
CA CYS A 377 -16.34 21.03 14.02
C CYS A 377 -17.87 20.93 14.03
N ILE A 378 -18.48 21.12 12.86
CA ILE A 378 -19.94 21.03 12.69
C ILE A 378 -20.41 19.57 12.66
N GLY A 379 -19.58 18.67 12.13
CA GLY A 379 -19.85 17.25 12.03
C GLY A 379 -19.67 16.46 13.33
N LYS A 380 -19.35 17.12 14.45
CA LYS A 380 -19.12 16.45 15.75
C LYS A 380 -20.24 15.45 16.11
N PRO A 381 -21.54 15.79 16.04
CA PRO A 381 -22.61 14.82 16.36
C PRO A 381 -22.62 13.61 15.42
N LEU A 382 -22.43 13.84 14.12
CA LEU A 382 -22.41 12.78 13.11
C LEU A 382 -21.20 11.86 13.30
N ALA A 383 -20.01 12.41 13.55
CA ALA A 383 -18.80 11.63 13.79
C ALA A 383 -18.98 10.70 14.99
N TYR A 384 -19.46 11.22 16.13
CA TYR A 384 -19.74 10.37 17.29
C TYR A 384 -20.80 9.31 16.98
N LEU A 385 -21.86 9.65 16.24
CA LEU A 385 -22.88 8.68 15.85
C LEU A 385 -22.29 7.54 15.00
N GLN A 386 -21.53 7.89 13.96
CA GLN A 386 -20.87 6.93 13.07
C GLN A 386 -19.93 6.00 13.83
N ILE A 387 -19.05 6.57 14.65
CA ILE A 387 -18.04 5.83 15.42
C ILE A 387 -18.73 4.94 16.46
N SER A 388 -19.74 5.45 17.18
CA SER A 388 -20.47 4.67 18.19
C SER A 388 -21.24 3.50 17.58
N ILE A 389 -21.97 3.70 16.48
CA ILE A 389 -22.70 2.60 15.82
C ILE A 389 -21.72 1.52 15.35
N LEU A 390 -20.60 1.92 14.75
CA LEU A 390 -19.58 0.97 14.29
C LEU A 390 -19.01 0.16 15.46
N PHE A 391 -18.48 0.81 16.49
CA PHE A 391 -17.83 0.09 17.60
C PHE A 391 -18.81 -0.72 18.44
N ALA A 392 -20.03 -0.22 18.67
CA ALA A 392 -21.06 -1.02 19.33
C ALA A 392 -21.39 -2.27 18.50
N THR A 393 -21.54 -2.13 17.17
CA THR A 393 -21.81 -3.30 16.31
C THR A 393 -20.66 -4.31 16.33
N LEU A 394 -19.42 -3.86 16.20
CA LEU A 394 -18.25 -4.74 16.24
C LEU A 394 -18.07 -5.42 17.60
N ALA A 395 -18.21 -4.67 18.70
CA ALA A 395 -18.09 -5.19 20.05
C ALA A 395 -19.22 -6.18 20.41
N PHE A 396 -20.42 -5.94 19.90
CA PHE A 396 -21.53 -6.87 20.03
C PHE A 396 -21.29 -8.16 19.25
N LYS A 397 -20.94 -8.05 17.96
CA LYS A 397 -20.92 -9.15 17.01
C LYS A 397 -19.66 -10.02 17.07
N TYR A 398 -18.50 -9.45 17.41
CA TYR A 398 -17.22 -10.13 17.28
C TYR A 398 -16.40 -10.13 18.56
N ASP A 399 -15.59 -11.17 18.71
CA ASP A 399 -14.36 -11.12 19.48
C ASP A 399 -13.22 -10.70 18.54
N MET A 400 -12.34 -9.82 19.02
CA MET A 400 -11.30 -9.20 18.19
C MET A 400 -9.95 -9.30 18.91
N ARG A 401 -8.88 -9.58 18.14
CA ARG A 401 -7.51 -9.67 18.67
C ARG A 401 -6.50 -9.22 17.63
N LEU A 402 -5.32 -8.81 18.10
CA LEU A 402 -4.16 -8.66 17.23
C LEU A 402 -3.76 -10.02 16.63
N CYS A 403 -3.30 -10.00 15.39
CA CYS A 403 -2.76 -11.21 14.76
C CYS A 403 -1.53 -11.70 15.53
N GLN A 404 -1.49 -12.98 15.89
CA GLN A 404 -0.41 -13.58 16.68
C GLN A 404 0.76 -14.09 15.82
N THR A 405 0.51 -14.39 14.54
CA THR A 405 1.40 -15.24 13.72
C THR A 405 1.86 -14.61 12.41
N SER A 406 1.29 -13.47 11.97
CA SER A 406 1.62 -12.88 10.66
C SER A 406 1.35 -11.38 10.60
N TRP A 407 2.37 -10.65 10.15
CA TRP A 407 2.38 -9.20 9.92
C TRP A 407 1.75 -8.93 8.55
N ILE A 408 0.50 -8.48 8.51
CA ILE A 408 -0.13 -8.12 7.23
C ILE A 408 0.41 -6.74 6.85
N ASN A 409 1.29 -6.71 5.85
CA ASN A 409 1.94 -5.53 5.27
C ASN A 409 3.22 -5.01 5.97
N GLY A 410 3.95 -5.90 6.64
CA GLY A 410 5.39 -5.71 6.93
C GLY A 410 5.80 -4.69 8.01
N SER A 411 4.92 -3.87 8.56
CA SER A 411 5.24 -2.91 9.64
C SER A 411 4.44 -3.22 10.91
N GLN A 412 5.05 -2.94 12.07
CA GLN A 412 4.36 -3.06 13.37
C GLN A 412 3.14 -2.13 13.37
N LEU A 413 2.05 -2.58 13.98
CA LEU A 413 0.78 -1.86 14.02
C LEU A 413 0.94 -0.40 14.49
N GLY A 414 0.26 0.54 13.83
CA GLY A 414 -0.22 1.81 14.40
C GLY A 414 0.81 2.86 14.88
N ASP A 415 2.10 2.58 14.88
CA ASP A 415 3.14 3.56 15.27
C ASP A 415 3.54 4.54 14.14
N GLY A 416 2.80 4.50 13.02
CA GLY A 416 3.29 5.06 11.76
C GLY A 416 4.47 4.24 11.22
N PRO A 417 5.05 4.62 10.08
CA PRO A 417 6.41 4.17 9.77
C PRO A 417 7.31 4.65 10.92
N ASP A 418 8.01 3.73 11.57
CA ASP A 418 9.09 4.08 12.50
C ASP A 418 9.94 5.20 11.84
N PRO A 419 10.20 6.34 12.50
CA PRO A 419 11.02 7.41 11.92
C PRO A 419 12.48 7.00 11.66
N THR A 420 12.88 5.79 12.08
CA THR A 420 14.12 5.11 11.69
C THR A 420 13.94 4.12 10.51
N ASN A 421 12.70 3.87 10.10
CA ASN A 421 12.30 3.18 8.87
C ASN A 421 11.88 4.18 7.77
N GLU A 422 12.87 4.69 7.04
CA GLU A 422 12.77 4.60 5.58
C GLU A 422 12.53 3.13 5.20
N PRO A 423 11.83 2.82 4.09
CA PRO A 423 11.17 1.53 3.86
C PRO A 423 12.16 0.36 3.90
N SER A 424 12.37 -0.21 5.08
CA SER A 424 13.20 -1.39 5.28
C SER A 424 12.28 -2.57 5.60
N HIS A 425 11.91 -3.31 4.55
CA HIS A 425 11.50 -4.69 4.76
C HIS A 425 12.72 -5.58 4.53
N VAL A 426 13.02 -6.36 5.58
CA VAL A 426 14.05 -7.41 5.70
C VAL A 426 15.46 -6.94 6.11
N ARG A 427 15.60 -6.31 7.29
CA ARG A 427 16.83 -6.48 8.08
C ARG A 427 16.71 -7.68 9.01
N GLY A 428 17.45 -8.74 8.70
CA GLY A 428 17.82 -9.78 9.67
C GLY A 428 16.93 -11.01 9.80
N GLN A 429 15.82 -11.11 9.06
CA GLN A 429 14.99 -12.32 9.03
C GLN A 429 15.14 -13.04 7.68
N TRP A 430 16.21 -13.82 7.56
CA TRP A 430 16.57 -14.52 6.32
C TRP A 430 16.06 -15.96 6.24
N ASP A 431 15.16 -16.34 7.13
CA ASP A 431 14.69 -17.72 7.29
C ASP A 431 13.26 -17.92 6.76
N VAL A 432 12.57 -16.83 6.38
CA VAL A 432 11.13 -16.78 6.06
C VAL A 432 10.85 -15.99 4.76
N TYR A 433 11.79 -15.97 3.81
CA TYR A 433 11.63 -15.17 2.60
C TYR A 433 10.70 -15.85 1.58
N ASP A 434 9.58 -15.20 1.29
CA ASP A 434 8.61 -15.61 0.26
C ASP A 434 9.01 -15.04 -1.11
N SER A 435 9.39 -15.92 -2.04
CA SER A 435 9.72 -15.53 -3.42
C SER A 435 8.55 -14.98 -4.25
N THR A 436 7.33 -15.02 -3.72
CA THR A 436 6.11 -14.54 -4.40
C THR A 436 5.69 -13.12 -3.98
N VAL A 437 6.28 -12.56 -2.91
CA VAL A 437 6.01 -11.19 -2.44
C VAL A 437 7.26 -10.33 -2.67
N ASN A 438 7.23 -9.53 -3.73
CA ASN A 438 8.39 -8.74 -4.17
C ASN A 438 8.35 -7.31 -3.59
N GLN A 439 9.30 -6.97 -2.72
CA GLN A 439 9.49 -5.64 -2.12
C GLN A 439 10.97 -5.25 -2.08
N VAL A 440 11.65 -5.32 -3.23
CA VAL A 440 12.98 -4.71 -3.40
C VAL A 440 12.83 -3.20 -3.66
N ALA A 441 13.90 -2.41 -3.44
CA ALA A 441 13.87 -0.95 -3.59
C ALA A 441 13.53 -0.49 -5.02
N GLY A 442 13.74 -1.35 -6.02
CA GLY A 442 13.44 -1.04 -7.41
C GLY A 442 14.32 -1.82 -8.37
N HIS A 443 14.35 -1.37 -9.62
CA HIS A 443 15.10 -2.00 -10.70
C HIS A 443 15.79 -0.94 -11.57
N VAL A 444 16.68 -1.38 -12.47
CA VAL A 444 17.34 -0.50 -13.43
C VAL A 444 16.72 -0.67 -14.80
N GLU A 445 16.53 0.42 -15.52
CA GLU A 445 16.05 0.45 -16.91
C GLU A 445 17.05 1.19 -17.83
N SER A 446 17.08 0.80 -19.10
CA SER A 446 17.75 1.51 -20.19
C SER A 446 16.99 1.24 -21.48
N THR A 447 16.70 2.29 -22.24
CA THR A 447 15.88 2.22 -23.45
C THR A 447 16.76 2.38 -24.67
N TYR A 448 16.52 1.58 -25.70
CA TYR A 448 17.17 1.70 -27.00
C TYR A 448 16.29 2.52 -27.95
N ASP A 449 16.87 3.55 -28.56
CA ASP A 449 16.24 4.33 -29.62
C ASP A 449 16.79 3.88 -30.99
N ALA A 450 15.94 3.23 -31.79
CA ALA A 450 16.34 2.77 -33.13
C ALA A 450 16.68 3.90 -34.11
N ARG A 451 16.26 5.14 -33.85
CA ARG A 451 16.60 6.30 -34.69
C ARG A 451 18.05 6.73 -34.49
N THR A 452 18.55 6.65 -33.26
CA THR A 452 19.92 7.04 -32.92
C THR A 452 20.86 5.86 -32.96
N GLY A 453 20.35 4.64 -32.79
CA GLY A 453 21.15 3.42 -32.66
C GLY A 453 21.81 3.28 -31.30
N GLU A 454 21.34 4.03 -30.29
CA GLU A 454 21.99 4.15 -28.99
C GLU A 454 21.07 3.71 -27.84
N TRP A 455 21.71 3.22 -26.78
CA TRP A 455 21.07 2.94 -25.50
C TRP A 455 21.14 4.18 -24.61
N SER A 456 20.05 4.47 -23.90
CA SER A 456 20.05 5.50 -22.88
C SER A 456 20.97 5.12 -21.71
N PRO A 457 21.49 6.10 -20.95
CA PRO A 457 22.11 5.83 -19.66
C PRO A 457 21.17 5.04 -18.74
N PRO A 458 21.70 4.16 -17.87
CA PRO A 458 20.88 3.39 -16.95
C PRO A 458 20.22 4.28 -15.90
N SER A 459 18.93 4.13 -15.71
CA SER A 459 18.14 4.83 -14.68
C SER A 459 17.64 3.84 -13.64
N PHE A 460 17.62 4.23 -12.37
CA PHE A 460 16.98 3.44 -11.32
C PHE A 460 15.53 3.88 -11.18
N VAL A 461 14.61 2.91 -11.15
CA VAL A 461 13.18 3.11 -10.99
C VAL A 461 12.76 2.50 -9.65
N GLU A 462 12.26 3.33 -8.75
CA GLU A 462 11.79 2.97 -7.40
C GLU A 462 10.40 2.30 -7.45
N SER A 463 10.34 1.19 -8.18
CA SER A 463 9.12 0.40 -8.36
C SER A 463 9.48 -1.06 -8.60
N PRO A 464 8.74 -2.02 -8.02
CA PRO A 464 8.85 -3.43 -8.39
C PRO A 464 8.07 -3.76 -9.68
N LEU A 465 7.37 -2.79 -10.26
CA LEU A 465 6.55 -2.93 -11.46
C LEU A 465 7.26 -2.38 -12.69
N LEU A 466 7.07 -3.06 -13.81
CA LEU A 466 7.50 -2.60 -15.13
C LEU A 466 6.30 -2.13 -15.94
N ALA A 467 6.33 -0.88 -16.41
CA ALA A 467 5.31 -0.37 -17.32
C ALA A 467 5.62 -0.85 -18.75
N ILE A 468 4.66 -1.52 -19.39
CA ILE A 468 4.86 -2.11 -20.71
C ILE A 468 3.66 -1.81 -21.60
N HIS A 469 3.90 -1.54 -22.88
CA HIS A 469 2.82 -1.42 -23.84
C HIS A 469 2.16 -2.79 -24.05
N GLY A 470 0.82 -2.84 -24.04
CA GLY A 470 0.08 -4.09 -24.21
C GLY A 470 0.30 -4.77 -25.57
N LEU A 471 0.88 -4.07 -26.55
CA LEU A 471 1.27 -4.58 -27.87
C LEU A 471 2.78 -4.82 -28.01
N ALA A 472 3.52 -4.96 -26.90
CA ALA A 472 4.96 -5.18 -26.95
C ALA A 472 5.31 -6.52 -27.63
N PRO A 473 6.21 -6.54 -28.63
CA PRO A 473 6.70 -7.77 -29.26
C PRO A 473 7.25 -8.82 -28.27
N GLY A 474 7.81 -8.37 -27.15
CA GLY A 474 8.22 -9.26 -26.06
C GLY A 474 7.09 -10.11 -25.49
N LEU A 475 5.85 -9.59 -25.45
CA LEU A 475 4.67 -10.30 -24.95
C LEU A 475 4.03 -11.21 -26.02
N HIS A 476 4.01 -10.77 -27.28
CA HIS A 476 3.25 -11.45 -28.33
C HIS A 476 4.07 -12.42 -29.18
N TYR A 477 5.37 -12.17 -29.33
CA TYR A 477 6.25 -12.96 -30.21
C TYR A 477 7.41 -13.62 -29.45
N GLY A 478 7.45 -13.48 -28.12
CA GLY A 478 8.52 -14.04 -27.30
C GLY A 478 9.90 -13.46 -27.60
N GLN A 479 9.97 -12.26 -28.20
CA GLN A 479 11.21 -11.56 -28.52
C GLN A 479 11.82 -10.96 -27.26
N GLN A 480 12.41 -11.84 -26.45
CA GLN A 480 13.05 -11.49 -25.20
C GLN A 480 14.23 -12.42 -24.90
N VAL A 481 15.26 -11.84 -24.30
CA VAL A 481 16.45 -12.52 -23.81
C VAL A 481 16.69 -12.15 -22.37
N PHE A 482 17.24 -13.09 -21.60
CA PHE A 482 17.46 -12.86 -20.17
C PHE A 482 18.70 -13.57 -19.67
N GLU A 483 19.23 -13.09 -18.54
CA GLU A 483 20.31 -13.71 -17.81
C GLU A 483 19.94 -13.93 -16.34
N GLY A 484 20.72 -14.75 -15.64
CA GLY A 484 20.51 -15.06 -14.24
C GLY A 484 21.83 -15.10 -13.49
N LEU A 485 22.01 -14.18 -12.54
CA LEU A 485 23.20 -14.09 -11.71
C LEU A 485 22.83 -14.13 -10.23
N GLN A 486 23.85 -14.27 -9.39
CA GLN A 486 23.71 -14.18 -7.94
C GLN A 486 24.75 -13.22 -7.39
N ALA A 487 24.31 -12.37 -6.46
CA ALA A 487 25.16 -11.59 -5.57
C ALA A 487 25.16 -12.20 -4.17
N ARG A 488 26.34 -12.29 -3.56
CA ARG A 488 26.54 -12.80 -2.19
C ARG A 488 27.57 -11.96 -1.46
N ARG A 489 27.46 -11.89 -0.13
CA ARG A 489 28.51 -11.29 0.71
C ARG A 489 29.61 -12.29 0.99
N ASP A 490 30.86 -11.86 0.91
CA ASP A 490 32.01 -12.60 1.41
C ASP A 490 32.12 -12.47 2.95
N PRO A 491 33.06 -13.16 3.62
CA PRO A 491 33.27 -13.04 5.06
C PRO A 491 33.57 -11.62 5.57
N ASN A 492 34.10 -10.74 4.72
CA ASN A 492 34.41 -9.33 5.05
C ASN A 492 33.21 -8.40 4.80
N GLY A 493 32.12 -8.90 4.23
CA GLY A 493 30.90 -8.16 3.92
C GLY A 493 30.88 -7.54 2.52
N GLU A 494 31.90 -7.76 1.69
CA GLU A 494 31.96 -7.30 0.30
C GLU A 494 30.97 -8.10 -0.57
N ILE A 495 30.24 -7.42 -1.45
CA ILE A 495 29.26 -8.06 -2.33
C ILE A 495 29.95 -8.53 -3.62
N LEU A 496 29.99 -9.84 -3.81
CA LEU A 496 30.56 -10.50 -4.98
C LEU A 496 29.45 -10.92 -5.96
N ILE A 497 29.64 -10.64 -7.25
CA ILE A 497 28.77 -11.06 -8.34
C ILE A 497 29.52 -12.09 -9.19
N PHE A 498 28.91 -13.24 -9.43
CA PHE A 498 29.60 -14.33 -10.15
C PHE A 498 29.66 -14.10 -11.66
N ARG A 499 30.87 -13.80 -12.18
CA ARG A 499 31.22 -13.66 -13.62
C ARG A 499 30.21 -12.85 -14.44
N PRO A 500 29.89 -11.59 -14.06
CA PRO A 500 28.90 -10.79 -14.78
C PRO A 500 29.30 -10.49 -16.24
N GLU A 501 30.58 -10.44 -16.56
CA GLU A 501 31.10 -10.21 -17.92
C GLU A 501 30.71 -11.35 -18.89
N GLU A 502 30.78 -12.60 -18.43
CA GLU A 502 30.37 -13.74 -19.28
C GLU A 502 28.86 -13.77 -19.51
N ASN A 503 28.08 -13.32 -18.53
CA ASN A 503 26.64 -13.18 -18.68
C ASN A 503 26.31 -12.06 -19.68
N ALA A 504 27.04 -10.95 -19.64
CA ALA A 504 26.90 -9.87 -20.62
C ALA A 504 27.16 -10.38 -22.05
N ARG A 505 28.26 -11.10 -22.26
CA ARG A 505 28.61 -11.67 -23.58
C ARG A 505 27.59 -12.69 -24.07
N ARG A 506 27.08 -13.54 -23.18
CA ARG A 506 26.03 -14.51 -23.52
C ARG A 506 24.69 -13.85 -23.84
N MET A 507 24.31 -12.79 -23.12
CA MET A 507 23.13 -12.00 -23.43
C MET A 507 23.25 -11.35 -24.81
N ARG A 508 24.40 -10.75 -25.14
CA ARG A 508 24.65 -10.17 -26.47
C ARG A 508 24.48 -11.19 -27.60
N LYS A 509 25.08 -12.38 -27.46
CA LYS A 509 24.90 -13.49 -28.41
C LYS A 509 23.42 -13.88 -28.54
N SER A 510 22.70 -13.91 -27.42
CA SER A 510 21.26 -14.24 -27.41
C SER A 510 20.43 -13.16 -28.11
N ALA A 511 20.71 -11.88 -27.84
CA ALA A 511 20.04 -10.74 -28.44
C ALA A 511 20.21 -10.73 -29.97
N ALA A 512 21.45 -10.92 -30.45
CA ALA A 512 21.74 -11.00 -31.87
C ALA A 512 20.97 -12.14 -32.57
N PHE A 513 20.83 -13.30 -31.92
CA PHE A 513 20.11 -14.45 -32.47
C PHE A 513 18.62 -14.18 -32.71
N VAL A 514 17.97 -13.42 -31.83
CA VAL A 514 16.53 -13.05 -31.97
C VAL A 514 16.31 -11.64 -32.53
N TYR A 515 17.30 -11.12 -33.25
CA TYR A 515 17.25 -9.83 -33.91
C TYR A 515 16.91 -8.66 -32.97
N MET A 516 17.70 -8.52 -31.91
CA MET A 516 17.62 -7.43 -30.94
C MET A 516 18.94 -6.67 -30.90
N PRO A 517 18.94 -5.35 -30.64
CA PRO A 517 20.17 -4.59 -30.46
C PRO A 517 20.96 -5.15 -29.28
N GLU A 518 22.27 -5.29 -29.46
CA GLU A 518 23.15 -5.81 -28.42
C GLU A 518 23.33 -4.77 -27.31
N VAL A 519 23.08 -5.14 -26.05
CA VAL A 519 23.43 -4.30 -24.89
C VAL A 519 24.97 -4.23 -24.79
N PRO A 520 25.59 -3.05 -24.77
CA PRO A 520 27.03 -2.90 -24.53
C PRO A 520 27.46 -3.56 -23.22
N GLU A 521 28.61 -4.25 -23.21
CA GLU A 521 29.12 -4.94 -22.00
C GLU A 521 29.23 -3.98 -20.80
N HIS A 522 29.75 -2.77 -21.02
CA HIS A 522 29.85 -1.74 -19.98
C HIS A 522 28.48 -1.29 -19.43
N LEU A 523 27.45 -1.18 -20.28
CA LEU A 523 26.10 -0.79 -19.88
C LEU A 523 25.48 -1.90 -19.04
N PHE A 524 25.61 -3.16 -19.47
CA PHE A 524 25.15 -4.32 -18.72
C PHE A 524 25.78 -4.36 -17.32
N LEU A 525 27.10 -4.24 -17.24
CA LEU A 525 27.84 -4.25 -15.97
C LEU A 525 27.42 -3.08 -15.06
N THR A 526 27.31 -1.88 -15.62
CA THR A 526 26.88 -0.69 -14.87
C THR A 526 25.46 -0.85 -14.33
N SER A 527 24.53 -1.38 -15.13
CA SER A 527 23.14 -1.64 -14.69
C SER A 527 23.07 -2.71 -13.62
N VAL A 528 23.84 -3.80 -13.75
CA VAL A 528 23.93 -4.85 -12.73
C VAL A 528 24.49 -4.30 -11.41
N HIS A 529 25.60 -3.56 -11.47
CA HIS A 529 26.19 -2.95 -10.29
C HIS A 529 25.26 -1.92 -9.65
N LEU A 530 24.58 -1.09 -10.44
CA LEU A 530 23.62 -0.11 -9.94
C LEU A 530 22.43 -0.80 -9.26
N ALA A 531 21.84 -1.83 -9.90
CA ALA A 531 20.73 -2.58 -9.34
C ALA A 531 21.12 -3.25 -8.01
N VAL A 532 22.29 -3.89 -7.94
CA VAL A 532 22.78 -4.50 -6.70
C VAL A 532 23.13 -3.46 -5.65
N ARG A 533 23.76 -2.34 -6.02
CA ARG A 533 24.13 -1.27 -5.09
C ARG A 533 22.89 -0.63 -4.46
N LYS A 534 21.88 -0.32 -5.27
CA LYS A 534 20.62 0.26 -4.80
C LYS A 534 19.77 -0.72 -3.99
N ASN A 535 20.04 -2.01 -4.10
CA ASN A 535 19.40 -3.07 -3.34
C ASN A 535 20.39 -3.81 -2.41
N ALA A 536 21.49 -3.17 -1.99
CA ALA A 536 22.57 -3.85 -1.29
C ALA A 536 22.15 -4.43 0.08
N GLU A 537 21.14 -3.83 0.70
CA GLU A 537 20.55 -4.30 1.96
C GLU A 537 19.87 -5.67 1.82
N TYR A 538 19.38 -5.99 0.62
CA TYR A 538 18.71 -7.24 0.29
C TYR A 538 19.68 -8.39 -0.01
N VAL A 539 20.99 -8.14 0.02
CA VAL A 539 22.02 -9.17 -0.08
C VAL A 539 22.29 -9.77 1.29
N CYS A 540 21.96 -11.06 1.43
CA CYS A 540 22.10 -11.81 2.68
C CYS A 540 23.52 -11.69 3.30
N PRO A 541 23.64 -11.59 4.63
CA PRO A 541 24.89 -11.77 5.34
C PRO A 541 25.56 -13.10 4.98
N HIS A 542 26.90 -13.14 5.02
CA HIS A 542 27.66 -14.33 4.63
C HIS A 542 27.28 -15.62 5.37
N HIS A 543 26.88 -15.53 6.65
CA HIS A 543 26.49 -16.69 7.44
C HIS A 543 25.13 -17.29 7.03
N VAL A 544 24.33 -16.56 6.26
CA VAL A 544 23.03 -17.00 5.76
C VAL A 544 23.22 -17.71 4.42
N LYS A 545 22.62 -18.89 4.26
CA LYS A 545 22.60 -19.64 3.00
C LYS A 545 21.59 -19.06 1.99
N GLY A 546 21.83 -17.82 1.58
CA GLY A 546 21.01 -17.09 0.61
C GLY A 546 21.85 -16.30 -0.40
N SER A 547 21.17 -15.70 -1.38
CA SER A 547 21.78 -14.81 -2.36
C SER A 547 20.75 -13.79 -2.84
N LEU A 548 21.21 -12.63 -3.31
CA LEU A 548 20.38 -11.76 -4.13
C LEU A 548 20.44 -12.26 -5.57
N TYR A 549 19.34 -12.80 -6.07
CA TYR A 549 19.20 -13.20 -7.47
C TYR A 549 19.07 -11.95 -8.33
N ILE A 550 19.81 -11.90 -9.44
CA ILE A 550 19.83 -10.77 -10.37
C ILE A 550 19.28 -11.26 -11.71
N ARG A 551 18.30 -10.55 -12.25
CA ARG A 551 17.61 -10.85 -13.51
C ARG A 551 17.76 -9.68 -14.48
N PRO A 552 18.87 -9.62 -15.24
CA PRO A 552 18.95 -8.80 -16.44
C PRO A 552 18.07 -9.41 -17.53
N PHE A 553 17.28 -8.61 -18.23
CA PHE A 553 16.57 -9.04 -19.43
C PHE A 553 16.33 -7.88 -20.38
N GLN A 554 16.14 -8.21 -21.64
CA GLN A 554 15.81 -7.26 -22.70
C GLN A 554 14.65 -7.82 -23.52
N PHE A 555 13.79 -6.94 -24.03
CA PHE A 555 12.69 -7.33 -24.91
C PHE A 555 12.27 -6.18 -25.83
N GLY A 556 11.57 -6.50 -26.93
CA GLY A 556 10.93 -5.49 -27.77
C GLY A 556 9.76 -4.85 -27.02
N SER A 557 9.87 -3.57 -26.69
CA SER A 557 8.98 -2.86 -25.74
C SER A 557 7.96 -1.94 -26.41
N GLY A 558 8.21 -1.53 -27.65
CA GLY A 558 7.34 -0.61 -28.39
C GLY A 558 5.98 -1.20 -28.78
N SER A 559 5.04 -0.33 -29.14
CA SER A 559 3.72 -0.75 -29.65
C SER A 559 3.82 -1.29 -31.07
N GLN A 560 3.80 -2.61 -31.26
CA GLN A 560 3.84 -3.20 -32.59
C GLN A 560 3.15 -4.56 -32.68
N ILE A 561 2.30 -4.72 -33.69
CA ILE A 561 1.77 -6.02 -34.14
C ILE A 561 2.33 -6.27 -35.54
N GLY A 562 3.11 -7.33 -35.71
CA GLY A 562 3.81 -7.69 -36.95
C GLY A 562 5.20 -8.25 -36.72
N LEU A 563 5.67 -9.13 -37.61
CA LEU A 563 6.98 -9.80 -37.57
C LEU A 563 8.10 -8.93 -38.18
N GLU A 564 8.10 -7.64 -37.88
CA GLU A 564 9.15 -6.70 -38.29
C GLU A 564 10.02 -6.32 -37.07
N PRO A 565 11.27 -5.86 -37.28
CA PRO A 565 12.10 -5.39 -36.18
C PRO A 565 11.44 -4.23 -35.41
N PRO A 566 11.27 -4.35 -34.08
CA PRO A 566 10.74 -3.26 -33.27
C PRO A 566 11.63 -2.02 -33.32
N LYS A 567 11.00 -0.85 -33.16
CA LYS A 567 11.71 0.43 -33.07
C LYS A 567 12.21 0.77 -31.67
N GLU A 568 11.71 0.07 -30.66
CA GLU A 568 12.00 0.34 -29.25
C GLU A 568 12.25 -0.98 -28.53
N PHE A 569 13.35 -1.01 -27.77
CA PHE A 569 13.70 -2.11 -26.88
C PHE A 569 13.99 -1.56 -25.49
N LEU A 570 13.67 -2.35 -24.48
CA LEU A 570 13.97 -2.03 -23.09
C LEU A 570 14.89 -3.09 -22.53
N PHE A 571 15.96 -2.65 -21.86
CA PHE A 571 16.84 -3.47 -21.05
C PHE A 571 16.59 -3.16 -19.58
N CYS A 572 16.25 -4.17 -18.80
CA CYS A 572 15.96 -4.06 -17.37
C CYS A 572 16.90 -4.94 -16.56
N VAL A 573 17.22 -4.53 -15.34
CA VAL A 573 17.85 -5.38 -14.33
C VAL A 573 17.02 -5.38 -13.05
N PHE A 574 16.29 -6.46 -12.84
CA PHE A 574 15.56 -6.73 -11.61
C PHE A 574 16.41 -7.54 -10.64
N VAL A 575 16.08 -7.46 -9.36
CA VAL A 575 16.70 -8.27 -8.32
C VAL A 575 15.65 -8.89 -7.42
N GLN A 576 15.97 -10.02 -6.80
CA GLN A 576 15.09 -10.75 -5.89
C GLN A 576 15.94 -11.52 -4.86
N PRO A 577 15.77 -11.29 -3.55
CA PRO A 577 16.35 -12.18 -2.54
C PRO A 577 15.91 -13.63 -2.76
N HIS A 578 16.83 -14.57 -2.55
CA HIS A 578 16.55 -15.99 -2.76
C HIS A 578 17.26 -16.82 -1.69
N ILE A 579 16.50 -17.58 -0.91
CA ILE A 579 16.99 -18.63 -0.01
C ILE A 579 16.86 -19.97 -0.75
N ALA A 580 17.86 -20.83 -0.63
CA ALA A 580 17.80 -22.15 -1.28
C ALA A 580 16.70 -23.03 -0.64
N PHE A 581 15.57 -23.21 -1.35
CA PHE A 581 14.41 -24.00 -0.91
C PHE A 581 14.67 -25.51 -0.80
N HIS A 582 15.78 -26.01 -1.36
CA HIS A 582 16.17 -27.41 -1.30
C HIS A 582 17.60 -27.48 -0.78
N GLY A 583 17.81 -28.27 0.28
CA GLY A 583 19.16 -28.56 0.78
C GLY A 583 20.01 -29.30 -0.26
N HIS A 584 21.19 -29.75 0.14
CA HIS A 584 22.15 -30.48 -0.71
C HIS A 584 21.74 -31.95 -0.99
N GLN A 585 20.45 -32.25 -1.04
CA GLN A 585 19.95 -33.63 -1.21
C GLN A 585 19.89 -34.02 -2.68
N ALA A 586 20.25 -35.26 -2.99
CA ALA A 586 20.12 -35.83 -4.32
C ALA A 586 18.64 -35.89 -4.74
N ILE A 587 18.37 -35.49 -5.98
CA ILE A 587 17.02 -35.49 -6.56
C ILE A 587 16.99 -36.42 -7.77
N LYS A 588 15.85 -37.08 -8.00
CA LYS A 588 15.67 -37.94 -9.17
C LYS A 588 15.43 -37.11 -10.42
N ALA A 589 16.14 -37.44 -11.48
CA ALA A 589 15.94 -36.89 -12.81
C ALA A 589 15.20 -37.87 -13.72
N LEU A 590 14.26 -37.36 -14.50
CA LEU A 590 13.61 -38.10 -15.57
C LEU A 590 14.33 -37.80 -16.89
N VAL A 591 14.73 -38.83 -17.63
CA VAL A 591 15.19 -38.65 -19.01
C VAL A 591 13.96 -38.53 -19.91
N LEU A 592 13.82 -37.39 -20.59
CA LEU A 592 12.66 -37.08 -21.41
C LEU A 592 12.99 -37.33 -22.89
N ASP A 593 12.44 -38.40 -23.48
CA ASP A 593 12.63 -38.79 -24.89
C ASP A 593 11.37 -38.58 -25.76
N GLU A 594 10.28 -38.11 -25.16
CA GLU A 594 8.99 -37.81 -25.82
C GLU A 594 8.87 -36.35 -26.30
N PHE A 595 9.78 -35.48 -25.87
CA PHE A 595 9.77 -34.06 -26.19
C PHE A 595 11.18 -33.52 -26.41
N ASP A 596 11.35 -32.84 -27.53
CA ASP A 596 12.60 -32.19 -27.89
C ASP A 596 12.55 -30.73 -27.42
N ARG A 597 13.34 -30.37 -26.39
CA ARG A 597 13.35 -29.00 -25.83
C ARG A 597 13.82 -27.95 -26.84
N ALA A 598 14.85 -28.29 -27.62
CA ALA A 598 15.38 -27.44 -28.65
C ALA A 598 15.95 -28.28 -29.78
N ALA A 599 15.72 -27.86 -31.02
CA ALA A 599 16.40 -28.45 -32.16
C ALA A 599 17.87 -28.04 -32.19
N THR A 600 18.75 -28.88 -32.73
CA THR A 600 20.19 -28.61 -32.90
C THR A 600 20.51 -27.28 -33.59
N ARG A 601 19.66 -26.86 -34.53
CA ARG A 601 19.78 -25.58 -35.26
C ARG A 601 18.74 -24.55 -34.82
N GLY A 602 18.02 -24.83 -33.74
CA GLY A 602 17.02 -23.96 -33.15
C GLY A 602 17.60 -22.98 -32.14
N SER A 603 16.76 -22.47 -31.25
CA SER A 603 17.13 -21.44 -30.26
C SER A 603 17.79 -21.97 -29.00
N GLY A 604 17.99 -23.29 -28.84
CA GLY A 604 18.47 -23.89 -27.58
C GLY A 604 19.81 -23.34 -27.07
N ALA A 605 20.73 -23.05 -27.99
CA ALA A 605 22.06 -22.51 -27.68
C ALA A 605 22.08 -21.05 -27.19
N VAL A 606 20.92 -20.37 -27.15
CA VAL A 606 20.76 -19.00 -26.66
C VAL A 606 19.70 -18.92 -25.56
N LYS A 607 19.77 -17.86 -24.73
CA LYS A 607 18.93 -17.74 -23.53
C LYS A 607 17.67 -16.92 -23.78
N VAL A 608 16.71 -17.54 -24.47
CA VAL A 608 15.41 -16.94 -24.83
C VAL A 608 14.26 -17.61 -24.08
N GLY A 609 13.17 -16.88 -23.84
CA GLY A 609 11.99 -17.39 -23.12
C GLY A 609 11.36 -18.63 -23.72
N GLY A 610 11.32 -18.68 -25.06
CA GLY A 610 10.69 -19.76 -25.81
C GLY A 610 11.28 -21.15 -25.51
N ASN A 611 12.51 -21.24 -25.01
CA ASN A 611 13.16 -22.51 -24.67
C ASN A 611 12.70 -23.11 -23.32
N TYR A 612 11.96 -22.35 -22.51
CA TYR A 612 11.61 -22.73 -21.14
C TYR A 612 10.12 -22.99 -20.98
N ALA A 613 9.25 -22.15 -21.56
CA ALA A 613 7.80 -22.28 -21.41
C ALA A 613 7.24 -23.65 -21.87
N PRO A 614 7.64 -24.22 -23.01
CA PRO A 614 7.14 -25.53 -23.47
C PRO A 614 7.46 -26.69 -22.52
N VAL A 615 8.51 -26.56 -21.72
CA VAL A 615 8.97 -27.60 -20.79
C VAL A 615 8.05 -27.72 -19.57
N MET A 616 7.27 -26.68 -19.23
CA MET A 616 6.52 -26.60 -17.97
C MET A 616 5.48 -27.71 -17.80
N ARG A 617 4.80 -28.13 -18.88
CA ARG A 617 3.84 -29.23 -18.85
C ARG A 617 4.51 -30.56 -18.48
N TRP A 618 5.59 -30.90 -19.18
CA TRP A 618 6.37 -32.12 -18.94
C TRP A 618 6.96 -32.15 -17.53
N MET A 619 7.43 -31.01 -17.04
CA MET A 619 7.93 -30.87 -15.68
C MET A 619 6.83 -31.12 -14.64
N SER A 620 5.61 -30.64 -14.89
CA SER A 620 4.45 -30.86 -14.01
C SER A 620 4.05 -32.34 -13.96
N GLU A 621 4.06 -33.02 -15.11
CA GLU A 621 3.77 -34.45 -15.22
C GLU A 621 4.83 -35.29 -14.50
N ALA A 622 6.12 -35.02 -14.74
CA ALA A 622 7.22 -35.73 -14.09
C ALA A 622 7.25 -35.55 -12.56
N ARG A 623 6.86 -34.36 -12.06
CA ARG A 623 6.71 -34.12 -10.62
C ARG A 623 5.66 -35.02 -9.96
N LYS A 624 4.57 -35.36 -10.66
CA LYS A 624 3.55 -36.30 -10.15
C LYS A 624 4.12 -37.72 -9.99
N GLU A 625 5.12 -38.07 -10.79
CA GLU A 625 5.85 -39.34 -10.71
C GLU A 625 7.06 -39.29 -9.73
N GLY A 626 7.29 -38.15 -9.07
CA GLY A 626 8.37 -37.99 -8.08
C GLY A 626 9.72 -37.60 -8.68
N TYR A 627 9.75 -37.04 -9.90
CA TYR A 627 10.95 -36.49 -10.52
C TYR A 627 10.97 -34.95 -10.42
N ASN A 628 12.10 -34.39 -9.99
CA ASN A 628 12.23 -32.96 -9.71
C ASN A 628 13.01 -32.19 -10.78
N VAL A 629 13.53 -32.86 -11.80
CA VAL A 629 14.23 -32.27 -12.93
C VAL A 629 14.12 -33.19 -14.15
N LEU A 630 14.17 -32.62 -15.36
CA LEU A 630 14.16 -33.36 -16.62
C LEU A 630 15.52 -33.22 -17.30
N LEU A 631 16.07 -34.32 -17.79
CA LEU A 631 17.23 -34.37 -18.67
C LEU A 631 16.74 -34.48 -20.12
N HIS A 632 17.18 -33.57 -20.98
CA HIS A 632 16.85 -33.56 -22.41
C HIS A 632 17.96 -34.19 -23.22
N LEU A 633 17.56 -34.82 -24.32
CA LEU A 633 18.45 -35.46 -25.29
C LEU A 633 18.39 -34.72 -26.62
N ASP A 634 19.40 -34.97 -27.46
CA ASP A 634 19.49 -34.36 -28.78
C ASP A 634 18.25 -34.65 -29.65
N SER A 635 17.74 -33.62 -30.31
CA SER A 635 16.50 -33.73 -31.09
C SER A 635 16.61 -34.62 -32.33
N HIS A 636 17.83 -34.97 -32.77
CA HIS A 636 18.04 -35.70 -34.02
C HIS A 636 18.02 -37.21 -33.80
N THR A 637 18.78 -37.69 -32.82
CA THR A 637 19.01 -39.10 -32.55
C THR A 637 18.46 -39.57 -31.22
N ARG A 638 18.13 -38.63 -30.30
CA ARG A 638 17.68 -38.90 -28.93
C ARG A 638 18.59 -39.85 -28.17
N SER A 639 19.88 -39.75 -28.43
CA SER A 639 20.91 -40.65 -27.90
C SER A 639 21.99 -39.90 -27.13
N ASP A 640 22.18 -38.62 -27.45
CA ASP A 640 23.21 -37.75 -26.89
C ASP A 640 22.60 -36.80 -25.84
N ILE A 641 23.33 -36.53 -24.76
CA ILE A 641 22.87 -35.60 -23.71
C ILE A 641 22.99 -34.15 -24.19
N ASP A 642 21.89 -33.40 -24.08
CA ASP A 642 21.89 -31.94 -24.26
C ASP A 642 22.11 -31.22 -22.92
N GLU A 643 21.05 -31.06 -22.12
CA GLU A 643 21.08 -30.36 -20.83
C GLU A 643 19.84 -30.68 -19.99
N PHE A 644 19.83 -30.28 -18.71
CA PHE A 644 18.60 -30.31 -17.90
C PHE A 644 17.71 -29.11 -18.20
N SER A 645 16.40 -29.19 -17.90
CA SER A 645 15.43 -28.11 -18.13
C SER A 645 15.84 -26.74 -17.57
N THR A 646 16.55 -26.72 -16.45
CA THR A 646 16.87 -25.50 -15.68
C THR A 646 18.37 -25.31 -15.46
N SER A 647 19.20 -26.27 -15.88
CA SER A 647 20.63 -26.30 -15.60
C SER A 647 21.39 -27.14 -16.64
N SER A 648 22.70 -26.96 -16.68
CA SER A 648 23.57 -27.76 -17.54
C SER A 648 23.88 -29.12 -16.89
N PHE A 649 24.26 -30.09 -17.71
CA PHE A 649 24.69 -31.40 -17.22
C PHE A 649 26.18 -31.39 -16.82
N ILE A 650 26.47 -31.91 -15.63
CA ILE A 650 27.81 -32.28 -15.20
C ILE A 650 27.71 -33.67 -14.57
N GLY A 651 28.54 -34.59 -15.05
CA GLY A 651 28.66 -35.94 -14.51
C GLY A 651 30.01 -36.14 -13.83
N ILE A 652 30.10 -37.17 -12.98
CA ILE A 652 31.35 -37.61 -12.36
C ILE A 652 31.51 -39.10 -12.69
N ARG A 653 32.63 -39.46 -13.32
CA ARG A 653 33.04 -40.86 -13.47
C ARG A 653 34.17 -41.13 -12.48
N ASN A 654 33.99 -42.14 -11.65
CA ASN A 654 35.00 -42.64 -10.73
C ASN A 654 35.36 -44.07 -11.14
N ASP A 655 36.58 -44.26 -11.63
CA ASP A 655 37.10 -45.54 -12.08
C ASP A 655 38.51 -45.78 -11.51
N GLU A 656 39.14 -46.90 -11.87
CA GLU A 656 40.49 -47.26 -11.38
C GLU A 656 41.57 -46.23 -11.75
N HIS A 657 41.30 -45.34 -12.72
CA HIS A 657 42.18 -44.25 -13.14
C HIS A 657 41.87 -42.92 -12.44
N GLY A 658 40.93 -42.90 -11.50
CA GLY A 658 40.57 -41.75 -10.67
C GLY A 658 39.29 -41.05 -11.11
N ILE A 659 39.13 -39.81 -10.65
CA ILE A 659 37.91 -39.02 -10.85
C ILE A 659 38.03 -38.21 -12.15
N THR A 660 37.09 -38.43 -13.08
CA THR A 660 36.93 -37.63 -14.30
C THR A 660 35.61 -36.84 -14.24
N LEU A 661 35.70 -35.53 -14.43
CA LEU A 661 34.52 -34.66 -14.59
C LEU A 661 34.02 -34.73 -16.04
N ILE A 662 32.76 -35.06 -16.21
CA ILE A 662 32.09 -35.18 -17.51
C ILE A 662 31.28 -33.92 -17.75
N VAL A 663 31.53 -33.23 -18.87
CA VAL A 663 30.75 -32.04 -19.27
C VAL A 663 30.15 -32.31 -20.64
N ALA A 664 28.82 -32.18 -20.73
CA ALA A 664 28.13 -32.31 -22.01
C ALA A 664 28.46 -31.10 -22.90
N ASP A 665 28.87 -31.38 -24.14
CA ASP A 665 29.15 -30.38 -25.16
C ASP A 665 28.19 -30.60 -26.34
N SER A 666 26.94 -30.19 -26.15
CA SER A 666 25.92 -30.23 -27.19
C SER A 666 25.80 -28.88 -27.89
N PRO A 667 25.74 -28.85 -29.24
CA PRO A 667 25.46 -27.63 -30.00
C PRO A 667 24.04 -27.09 -29.78
N ALA A 668 23.10 -27.91 -29.30
CA ALA A 668 21.73 -27.49 -28.99
C ALA A 668 21.60 -26.91 -27.58
N ALA A 669 22.60 -27.12 -26.72
CA ALA A 669 22.57 -26.70 -25.32
C ALA A 669 23.14 -25.29 -25.12
N LEU A 670 22.63 -24.61 -24.10
CA LEU A 670 23.14 -23.30 -23.70
C LEU A 670 24.57 -23.41 -23.13
N GLY A 671 25.48 -22.56 -23.63
CA GLY A 671 26.84 -22.42 -23.09
C GLY A 671 26.83 -22.07 -21.60
N SER A 672 27.24 -23.02 -20.76
CA SER A 672 27.14 -22.93 -19.30
C SER A 672 28.34 -22.21 -18.68
N ILE A 673 28.10 -21.04 -18.10
CA ILE A 673 29.11 -20.32 -17.32
C ILE A 673 29.50 -21.12 -16.07
N THR A 674 28.53 -21.78 -15.43
CA THR A 674 28.79 -22.62 -14.25
C THR A 674 29.58 -23.87 -14.61
N ALA A 675 29.19 -24.62 -15.66
CA ALA A 675 29.93 -25.83 -16.03
C ALA A 675 31.36 -25.52 -16.54
N ASP A 676 31.55 -24.42 -17.30
CA ASP A 676 32.89 -23.94 -17.67
C ASP A 676 33.72 -23.61 -16.42
N SER A 677 33.13 -22.93 -15.43
CA SER A 677 33.84 -22.59 -14.19
C SER A 677 34.21 -23.83 -13.38
N THR A 678 33.30 -24.80 -13.25
CA THR A 678 33.57 -26.08 -12.56
C THR A 678 34.65 -26.88 -13.28
N ALA A 679 34.63 -26.93 -14.62
CA ALA A 679 35.64 -27.60 -15.42
C ALA A 679 37.03 -26.98 -15.22
N ARG A 680 37.14 -25.65 -15.25
CA ARG A 680 38.41 -24.95 -15.01
C ARG A 680 38.96 -25.20 -13.61
N LEU A 681 38.09 -25.16 -12.59
CA LEU A 681 38.48 -25.46 -11.21
C LEU A 681 38.93 -26.93 -11.05
N ALA A 682 38.18 -27.87 -11.61
CA ALA A 682 38.54 -29.29 -11.58
C ALA A 682 39.92 -29.52 -12.20
N ALA A 683 40.19 -28.94 -13.37
CA ALA A 683 41.50 -29.00 -14.01
C ALA A 683 42.60 -28.37 -13.15
N SER A 684 42.35 -27.24 -12.48
CA SER A 684 43.33 -26.63 -11.56
C SER A 684 43.63 -27.47 -10.32
N PHE A 685 42.69 -28.35 -9.92
CA PHE A 685 42.91 -29.34 -8.85
C PHE A 685 43.53 -30.64 -9.37
N GLY A 686 43.93 -30.71 -10.64
CA GLY A 686 44.53 -31.89 -11.25
C GLY A 686 43.54 -32.99 -11.65
N LEU A 687 42.23 -32.71 -11.64
CA LEU A 687 41.22 -33.66 -12.10
C LEU A 687 41.12 -33.65 -13.63
N LYS A 688 40.85 -34.83 -14.21
CA LYS A 688 40.61 -34.96 -15.65
C LYS A 688 39.23 -34.40 -16.00
N VAL A 689 39.14 -33.63 -17.09
CA VAL A 689 37.88 -33.11 -17.63
C VAL A 689 37.64 -33.70 -19.02
N ASP A 690 36.51 -34.36 -19.22
CA ASP A 690 36.04 -34.91 -20.50
C ASP A 690 34.85 -34.08 -20.99
N LYS A 691 35.13 -33.09 -21.84
CA LYS A 691 34.14 -32.23 -22.47
C LYS A 691 33.93 -32.65 -23.93
N ARG A 692 32.79 -33.28 -24.20
CA ARG A 692 32.34 -33.73 -25.53
C ARG A 692 30.85 -34.06 -25.50
N THR A 693 30.28 -34.41 -26.64
CA THR A 693 28.95 -35.01 -26.69
C THR A 693 28.99 -36.42 -26.08
N HIS A 694 28.06 -36.73 -25.18
CA HIS A 694 28.03 -38.01 -24.45
C HIS A 694 26.79 -38.81 -24.81
N ARG A 695 27.01 -40.05 -25.26
CA ARG A 695 25.99 -40.98 -25.75
C ARG A 695 25.69 -42.10 -24.75
N SER A 696 24.48 -42.64 -24.77
CA SER A 696 24.16 -43.88 -24.05
C SER A 696 25.02 -45.05 -24.54
N SER A 697 25.48 -45.90 -23.62
CA SER A 697 26.15 -47.17 -23.94
C SER A 697 25.18 -48.29 -24.37
N GLY A 698 23.87 -48.07 -24.25
CA GLY A 698 22.80 -48.98 -24.70
C GLY A 698 21.90 -48.34 -25.77
N ALA A 699 20.91 -49.09 -26.29
CA ALA A 699 20.01 -48.60 -27.35
C ALA A 699 19.15 -47.37 -26.95
N ARG A 700 18.91 -47.15 -25.65
CA ARG A 700 18.25 -45.96 -25.07
C ARG A 700 18.82 -45.65 -23.68
N TRP A 701 18.67 -44.41 -23.22
CA TRP A 701 18.95 -44.04 -21.83
C TRP A 701 17.91 -44.66 -20.87
N PRO A 702 18.28 -45.02 -19.63
CA PRO A 702 17.31 -45.38 -18.62
C PRO A 702 16.39 -44.19 -18.31
N ARG A 703 15.09 -44.45 -18.16
CA ARG A 703 14.07 -43.43 -17.89
C ARG A 703 14.35 -42.59 -16.64
N SER A 704 15.05 -43.17 -15.65
CA SER A 704 15.31 -42.56 -14.34
C SER A 704 16.82 -42.51 -14.07
N LEU A 705 17.31 -41.35 -13.63
CA LEU A 705 18.66 -41.16 -13.12
C LEU A 705 18.58 -40.69 -11.66
N LYS A 706 19.49 -41.19 -10.82
CA LYS A 706 19.61 -40.79 -9.40
C LYS A 706 20.70 -39.75 -9.20
#